data_AF-A0A2H3DG98-F1
#
_entry.id   AF-A0A2H3DG98-F1
#
_cell.length_a   1.000
_cell.length_b   1.000
_cell.length_c   1.000
_cell.angle_alpha   90.00
_cell.angle_beta   90.00
_cell.angle_gamma   90.00
#
_symmetry.space_group_name_H-M   'P 1'
#
loop_
_entity.id
_entity.type
_entity.pdbx_description
1 polymer ?
#
loop_
_entity_poly.entity_id
_entity_poly.type
_entity_poly.pdbx_seq_one_letter_code
_entity_poly.pdbx_strand_id
1 'polypeptide(L)'
;MHRFFPRIIDYTVDDGYWIEKFPFRATSDELNPNVIAYGLGTTDKKSDIVMLQNPYNSENESPPESRGWKEVILASLWFPVPMAYADISGNGYNDVIVADRYGPSMSDIWSDGGRIQWFENTGDPNKEQWEPRFIGQSPGMHRIRVGHFTRQDVIQIAALPVITSSDDLDTPVPVIIYTKPDDPMSASEWEKDVPFDNLFRVVHEVVVVPSPNGGLDRIMLAGREGISFLWFDASTKKWDYKILGKGLPEIPGDPYWGSGSVSVGKVHDDCAGYIASSEAMHGHFVSVYVKDENAPPNQPADVQWTRHVLDNYTIPSNGLSGSIHQVVCVDIDGDGVDEFLVAMMGSNPPSWDETGVWCYKPVDLKNGVFNKFKLGDVSAGRVAVANFRSPQMLDFATISYSVPGYFESPVPLILLHEAAPISAERIDDEVMFRVPRPNTIHVPDEVEFLDVAGRKLALVVVPPLSRYPVQPGEGVKVIAGRVLWTDTDGKTHERTQAPAPFESRTITIASIDASIFTRNEGAVLILIKKSTTSGEPPFTDMNQLVAYNLFPLRFPGAVRHMSFPWVKVEDRPWANGRFKDDEFYNLIGFHVRYADDSAESICHVQLWTAGVNVSAGFHNHIGDTFAEIHACLVNGTGQGGMSWATVPDADFDPAKPDKDKYSSVVVPSMAEHGPLWRTSADGMPLFRPNRTVDYPWHAWLAGSGDPEKQKFDVWVAFEFPPFVARVTTQTTAGTPDPGRYRLINTKGGASATIKGGDSTDGTPLVVVPSGLNDQTWELENITGSEFLYTLKNVSYASSDWPIVSGQRLIGTRSLAALEVTNSWSLVSDDMQTFQIRLIDTDLVWSVDSDDNIILAQTGAGEGQNWVFESVNNV
;
A
#
# COMPACT_ATOMS: atom_id res chain seq x y z
N MET A 1 -6.97 0.48 1.07
CA MET A 1 -6.38 1.77 0.67
C MET A 1 -5.29 2.17 1.65
N HIS A 2 -4.07 2.39 1.16
CA HIS A 2 -2.94 2.84 1.97
C HIS A 2 -2.96 4.36 2.18
N ARG A 3 -2.06 4.89 3.02
CA ARG A 3 -1.98 6.31 3.38
C ARG A 3 -1.11 7.09 2.40
N PHE A 4 -1.43 8.38 2.26
CA PHE A 4 -0.65 9.36 1.51
C PHE A 4 -0.17 10.49 2.42
N PHE A 5 1.08 10.90 2.29
CA PHE A 5 1.60 12.07 3.00
C PHE A 5 1.78 13.24 2.05
N PRO A 6 1.16 14.40 2.34
CA PRO A 6 1.34 15.58 1.53
C PRO A 6 2.72 16.19 1.79
N ARG A 7 3.42 16.49 0.71
CA ARG A 7 4.68 17.23 0.68
C ARG A 7 4.50 18.45 -0.21
N ILE A 8 4.84 19.62 0.33
CA ILE A 8 4.84 20.86 -0.44
C ILE A 8 5.97 20.78 -1.48
N ILE A 9 5.60 20.85 -2.76
CA ILE A 9 6.51 21.07 -3.87
C ILE A 9 6.83 22.57 -3.95
N ASP A 10 5.78 23.39 -3.99
CA ASP A 10 5.86 24.85 -4.06
C ASP A 10 4.68 25.49 -3.32
N TYR A 11 4.95 26.60 -2.63
CA TYR A 11 4.00 27.41 -1.86
C TYR A 11 4.02 28.90 -2.25
N THR A 12 4.81 29.25 -3.26
CA THR A 12 5.02 30.63 -3.74
C THR A 12 4.19 30.96 -4.98
N VAL A 13 3.39 30.02 -5.47
CA VAL A 13 2.45 30.22 -6.56
C VAL A 13 1.40 31.29 -6.24
N ASP A 14 1.22 32.24 -7.16
CA ASP A 14 0.23 33.32 -7.01
C ASP A 14 -1.20 32.87 -7.37
N ASP A 15 -1.32 31.90 -8.27
CA ASP A 15 -2.56 31.33 -8.79
C ASP A 15 -2.37 29.82 -9.12
N GLY A 16 -3.40 29.13 -9.60
CA GLY A 16 -3.27 27.70 -9.87
C GLY A 16 -4.42 27.10 -10.69
N TYR A 17 -4.06 26.32 -11.72
CA TYR A 17 -5.03 25.72 -12.64
C TYR A 17 -4.60 24.35 -13.16
N TRP A 18 -3.36 24.22 -13.66
CA TRP A 18 -2.88 23.01 -14.31
C TRP A 18 -1.69 22.39 -13.57
N ILE A 19 -1.69 21.06 -13.50
CA ILE A 19 -0.55 20.24 -13.10
C ILE A 19 -0.50 19.01 -14.00
N GLU A 20 0.69 18.63 -14.44
CA GLU A 20 0.92 17.49 -15.32
C GLU A 20 2.19 16.74 -14.91
N LYS A 21 2.17 15.41 -14.98
CA LYS A 21 3.40 14.61 -14.92
C LYS A 21 4.20 14.87 -16.19
N PHE A 22 5.51 15.06 -16.08
CA PHE A 22 6.36 15.36 -17.23
C PHE A 22 7.63 14.49 -17.22
N PRO A 23 7.61 13.34 -17.91
CA PRO A 23 8.81 12.59 -18.18
C PRO A 23 9.72 13.40 -19.11
N PHE A 24 10.91 13.77 -18.67
CA PHE A 24 11.81 14.61 -19.48
C PHE A 24 12.24 13.92 -20.79
N ARG A 25 12.39 12.58 -20.75
CA ARG A 25 12.66 11.74 -21.92
C ARG A 25 11.42 11.00 -22.39
N ALA A 26 11.26 10.91 -23.70
CA ALA A 26 10.14 10.20 -24.32
C ALA A 26 10.24 8.67 -24.19
N THR A 27 11.45 8.13 -24.02
CA THR A 27 11.70 6.69 -23.85
C THR A 27 11.71 6.22 -22.40
N SER A 28 11.51 7.12 -21.43
CA SER A 28 11.52 6.73 -20.01
C SER A 28 10.25 5.97 -19.64
N ASP A 29 10.38 4.97 -18.77
CA ASP A 29 9.29 4.11 -18.26
C ASP A 29 8.30 4.85 -17.32
N GLU A 30 8.07 6.15 -17.54
CA GLU A 30 7.32 7.07 -16.67
C GLU A 30 7.79 7.09 -15.20
N LEU A 31 9.03 6.67 -14.94
CA LEU A 31 9.62 6.66 -13.60
C LEU A 31 10.20 8.01 -13.23
N ASN A 32 9.91 8.46 -12.01
CA ASN A 32 10.37 9.70 -11.41
C ASN A 32 10.22 10.92 -12.35
N PRO A 33 9.06 11.15 -12.98
CA PRO A 33 8.88 12.29 -13.86
C PRO A 33 8.96 13.61 -13.09
N ASN A 34 9.31 14.68 -13.79
CA ASN A 34 9.15 16.03 -13.29
C ASN A 34 7.64 16.38 -13.22
N VAL A 35 7.32 17.55 -12.70
CA VAL A 35 5.97 18.10 -12.74
C VAL A 35 6.01 19.41 -13.52
N ILE A 36 5.02 19.66 -14.38
CA ILE A 36 4.78 21.01 -14.93
C ILE A 36 3.51 21.56 -14.30
N ALA A 37 3.57 22.81 -13.84
CA ALA A 37 2.46 23.45 -13.14
C ALA A 37 2.38 24.95 -13.47
N TYR A 38 1.15 25.49 -13.50
CA TYR A 38 0.87 26.90 -13.75
C TYR A 38 -0.60 27.27 -13.44
N GLY A 39 -0.86 28.57 -13.32
CA GLY A 39 -2.21 29.15 -13.31
C GLY A 39 -2.56 29.86 -14.62
N LEU A 40 -3.62 30.67 -14.63
CA LEU A 40 -4.03 31.39 -15.84
C LEU A 40 -3.28 32.73 -16.01
N GLY A 41 -2.67 33.23 -14.94
CA GLY A 41 -2.24 34.62 -14.86
C GLY A 41 -3.43 35.58 -14.80
N THR A 42 -3.16 36.85 -15.09
CA THR A 42 -4.16 37.92 -15.08
C THR A 42 -4.00 38.81 -16.30
N THR A 43 -4.82 39.84 -16.44
CA THR A 43 -4.65 40.85 -17.50
C THR A 43 -3.35 41.65 -17.36
N ASP A 44 -2.79 41.72 -16.15
CA ASP A 44 -1.61 42.52 -15.83
C ASP A 44 -0.33 41.68 -15.69
N LYS A 45 -0.46 40.35 -15.53
CA LYS A 45 0.65 39.43 -15.32
C LYS A 45 0.47 38.14 -16.12
N LYS A 46 1.47 37.82 -16.95
CA LYS A 46 1.59 36.51 -17.61
C LYS A 46 1.77 35.40 -16.59
N SER A 47 1.26 34.20 -16.89
CA SER A 47 1.58 33.01 -16.11
C SER A 47 2.89 32.41 -16.59
N ASP A 48 3.73 32.02 -15.64
CA ASP A 48 4.91 31.22 -15.91
C ASP A 48 4.50 29.74 -16.04
N ILE A 49 4.99 29.08 -17.08
CA ILE A 49 4.89 27.63 -17.28
C ILE A 49 6.13 27.03 -16.61
N VAL A 50 5.96 26.47 -15.42
CA VAL A 50 7.08 26.07 -14.56
C VAL A 50 7.25 24.56 -14.59
N MET A 51 8.44 24.10 -14.94
CA MET A 51 8.87 22.72 -14.70
C MET A 51 9.54 22.63 -13.33
N LEU A 52 8.98 21.79 -12.47
CA LEU A 52 9.49 21.45 -11.14
C LEU A 52 10.27 20.14 -11.28
N GLN A 53 11.59 20.22 -11.10
CA GLN A 53 12.48 19.08 -11.22
C GLN A 53 12.33 18.12 -10.03
N ASN A 54 12.03 16.86 -10.34
CA ASN A 54 11.88 15.81 -9.36
C ASN A 54 13.21 15.43 -8.71
N PRO A 55 13.39 15.58 -7.38
CA PRO A 55 14.64 15.27 -6.71
C PRO A 55 14.97 13.77 -6.67
N TYR A 56 14.01 12.89 -6.98
CA TYR A 56 14.21 11.45 -7.10
C TYR A 56 14.70 11.02 -8.49
N ASN A 57 14.71 11.93 -9.46
CA ASN A 57 15.22 11.66 -10.80
C ASN A 57 16.73 11.93 -10.84
N SER A 58 17.52 10.89 -11.10
CA SER A 58 18.98 10.97 -11.15
C SER A 58 19.53 11.82 -12.30
N GLU A 59 18.72 12.10 -13.33
CA GLU A 59 19.11 13.00 -14.43
C GLU A 59 19.07 14.47 -14.04
N ASN A 60 18.36 14.82 -12.97
CA ASN A 60 18.37 16.16 -12.44
C ASN A 60 19.66 16.37 -11.64
N GLU A 61 20.43 17.42 -11.95
CA GLU A 61 21.66 17.80 -11.21
C GLU A 61 21.38 18.29 -9.76
N SER A 62 20.17 18.07 -9.26
CA SER A 62 19.77 18.44 -7.92
C SER A 62 20.46 17.53 -6.90
N PRO A 63 21.21 18.06 -5.92
CA PRO A 63 21.76 17.22 -4.87
C PRO A 63 20.61 16.53 -4.15
N PRO A 64 20.77 15.25 -3.79
CA PRO A 64 19.71 14.54 -3.10
C PRO A 64 19.44 15.29 -1.79
N GLU A 65 18.16 15.59 -1.58
CA GLU A 65 17.54 15.73 -0.26
C GLU A 65 17.48 17.11 0.44
N SER A 66 18.26 18.13 0.03
CA SER A 66 18.35 19.39 0.83
C SER A 66 17.76 20.67 0.23
N ARG A 67 17.34 20.70 -1.04
CA ARG A 67 16.99 21.97 -1.74
C ARG A 67 15.55 22.12 -2.26
N GLY A 68 14.64 21.18 -1.99
CA GLY A 68 13.30 21.21 -2.56
C GLY A 68 13.27 20.86 -4.05
N TRP A 69 12.13 21.03 -4.70
CA TRP A 69 12.01 20.86 -6.16
C TRP A 69 12.55 22.11 -6.84
N LYS A 70 13.48 21.96 -7.78
CA LYS A 70 14.04 23.10 -8.50
C LYS A 70 13.08 23.55 -9.59
N GLU A 71 12.76 24.84 -9.60
CA GLU A 71 11.96 25.48 -10.63
C GLU A 71 12.80 25.81 -11.88
N VAL A 72 12.19 25.59 -13.05
CA VAL A 72 12.72 26.00 -14.36
C VAL A 72 11.57 26.60 -15.15
N ILE A 73 11.64 27.90 -15.46
CA ILE A 73 10.59 28.61 -16.20
C ILE A 73 10.76 28.29 -17.69
N LEU A 74 9.84 27.50 -18.23
CA LEU A 74 9.86 27.08 -19.64
C LEU A 74 9.38 28.21 -20.56
N ALA A 75 8.36 28.95 -20.15
CA ALA A 75 7.79 30.07 -20.90
C ALA A 75 6.93 30.97 -19.99
N SER A 76 6.67 32.21 -20.41
CA SER A 76 5.69 33.10 -19.76
C SER A 76 4.60 33.51 -20.75
N LEU A 77 3.37 33.09 -20.50
CA LEU A 77 2.25 33.12 -21.46
C LEU A 77 1.04 33.88 -20.89
N TRP A 78 0.22 34.44 -21.78
CA TRP A 78 -1.05 35.07 -21.39
C TRP A 78 -2.14 34.02 -21.38
N PHE A 79 -2.80 33.80 -20.24
CA PHE A 79 -3.95 32.89 -20.14
C PHE A 79 -3.69 31.51 -20.75
N PRO A 80 -2.61 30.80 -20.35
CA PRO A 80 -2.43 29.40 -20.71
C PRO A 80 -3.50 28.54 -20.04
N VAL A 81 -4.05 27.56 -20.76
CA VAL A 81 -5.11 26.70 -20.22
C VAL A 81 -4.65 25.23 -20.26
N PRO A 82 -4.80 24.46 -21.35
CA PRO A 82 -4.33 23.08 -21.34
C PRO A 82 -2.89 22.94 -21.81
N MET A 83 -2.25 21.87 -21.33
CA MET A 83 -1.00 21.39 -21.90
C MET A 83 -1.05 19.89 -22.22
N ALA A 84 -0.07 19.46 -23.00
CA ALA A 84 0.27 18.06 -23.26
C ALA A 84 1.78 17.98 -23.55
N TYR A 85 2.30 16.79 -23.81
CA TYR A 85 3.71 16.60 -24.18
C TYR A 85 3.87 15.43 -25.16
N ALA A 86 4.93 15.47 -25.97
CA ALA A 86 5.40 14.36 -26.81
C ALA A 86 6.76 14.70 -27.45
N ASP A 87 7.47 13.70 -28.00
CA ASP A 87 8.68 13.91 -28.81
C ASP A 87 8.34 14.46 -30.21
N ILE A 88 8.17 15.78 -30.29
CA ILE A 88 7.85 16.48 -31.53
C ILE A 88 9.11 16.67 -32.37
N SER A 89 10.24 16.99 -31.75
CA SER A 89 11.50 17.19 -32.47
C SER A 89 12.12 15.88 -32.99
N GLY A 90 11.74 14.72 -32.43
CA GLY A 90 12.29 13.41 -32.76
C GLY A 90 13.68 13.18 -32.14
N ASN A 91 14.01 13.92 -31.08
CA ASN A 91 15.34 13.89 -30.44
C ASN A 91 15.39 13.00 -29.19
N GLY A 92 14.29 12.31 -28.85
CA GLY A 92 14.17 11.45 -27.68
C GLY A 92 13.73 12.15 -26.39
N TYR A 93 13.49 13.46 -26.42
CA TYR A 93 13.01 14.24 -25.29
C TYR A 93 11.58 14.69 -25.51
N ASN A 94 10.78 14.72 -24.45
CA ASN A 94 9.42 15.23 -24.56
C ASN A 94 9.46 16.75 -24.68
N ASP A 95 8.82 17.26 -25.73
CA ASP A 95 8.50 18.66 -25.92
C ASP A 95 7.18 19.00 -25.23
N VAL A 96 7.00 20.25 -24.82
CA VAL A 96 5.77 20.72 -24.15
C VAL A 96 4.86 21.38 -25.16
N ILE A 97 3.57 21.04 -25.17
CA ILE A 97 2.54 21.69 -25.99
C ILE A 97 1.62 22.45 -25.05
N VAL A 98 1.38 23.74 -25.31
CA VAL A 98 0.47 24.58 -24.50
C VAL A 98 -0.47 25.33 -25.43
N ALA A 99 -1.74 25.46 -25.02
CA ALA A 99 -2.63 26.45 -25.60
C ALA A 99 -2.78 27.68 -24.69
N ASP A 100 -2.62 28.86 -25.28
CA ASP A 100 -2.62 30.14 -24.59
C ASP A 100 -3.46 31.19 -25.33
N ARG A 101 -3.43 32.43 -24.81
CA ARG A 101 -4.27 33.54 -25.29
C ARG A 101 -5.76 33.18 -25.22
N TYR A 102 -6.19 32.44 -24.21
CA TYR A 102 -7.59 32.06 -24.02
C TYR A 102 -8.48 33.31 -23.77
N GLY A 103 -7.98 34.21 -22.93
CA GLY A 103 -8.74 35.29 -22.29
C GLY A 103 -8.93 34.99 -20.79
N PRO A 104 -9.40 35.94 -19.97
CA PRO A 104 -9.49 35.73 -18.52
C PRO A 104 -10.67 34.82 -18.10
N SER A 105 -11.72 34.69 -18.91
CA SER A 105 -12.90 33.88 -18.56
C SER A 105 -13.74 33.52 -19.78
N MET A 106 -14.77 32.68 -19.59
CA MET A 106 -15.78 32.39 -20.62
C MET A 106 -16.60 33.62 -21.05
N SER A 107 -16.61 34.69 -20.25
CA SER A 107 -17.25 35.97 -20.59
C SER A 107 -16.31 36.93 -21.32
N ASP A 108 -15.04 36.56 -21.49
CA ASP A 108 -14.01 37.38 -22.15
C ASP A 108 -13.06 36.48 -22.94
N ILE A 109 -13.59 35.82 -23.96
CA ILE A 109 -12.81 35.02 -24.90
C ILE A 109 -12.13 35.93 -25.91
N TRP A 110 -10.82 35.76 -26.06
CA TRP A 110 -10.08 36.50 -27.08
C TRP A 110 -10.38 35.93 -28.46
N SER A 111 -10.99 36.75 -29.32
CA SER A 111 -11.40 36.34 -30.68
C SER A 111 -10.23 36.01 -31.60
N ASP A 112 -9.05 36.59 -31.34
CA ASP A 112 -7.78 36.27 -31.99
C ASP A 112 -6.87 35.41 -31.08
N GLY A 113 -7.49 34.73 -30.12
CA GLY A 113 -6.86 33.89 -29.11
C GLY A 113 -6.97 32.39 -29.37
N GLY A 114 -6.73 31.61 -28.32
CA GLY A 114 -6.72 30.14 -28.35
C GLY A 114 -5.63 29.57 -29.26
N ARG A 115 -4.44 30.16 -29.16
CA ARG A 115 -3.25 29.76 -29.91
C ARG A 115 -2.68 28.47 -29.29
N ILE A 116 -2.17 27.57 -30.13
CA ILE A 116 -1.48 26.35 -29.70
C ILE A 116 -0.03 26.44 -30.17
N GLN A 117 0.90 26.20 -29.26
CA GLN A 117 2.34 26.16 -29.54
C GLN A 117 2.98 24.94 -28.90
N TRP A 118 4.11 24.51 -29.46
CA TRP A 118 5.01 23.59 -28.78
C TRP A 118 6.34 24.27 -28.44
N PHE A 119 6.98 23.80 -27.38
CA PHE A 119 8.19 24.36 -26.79
C PHE A 119 9.27 23.28 -26.85
N GLU A 120 10.37 23.62 -27.52
CA GLU A 120 11.43 22.66 -27.87
C GLU A 120 12.31 22.30 -26.67
N ASN A 121 12.32 21.02 -26.33
CA ASN A 121 13.23 20.42 -25.36
C ASN A 121 14.55 20.05 -26.03
N THR A 122 15.62 20.75 -25.69
CA THR A 122 16.97 20.47 -26.25
C THR A 122 17.76 19.43 -25.46
N GLY A 123 17.16 18.76 -24.48
CA GLY A 123 17.80 17.76 -23.62
C GLY A 123 18.60 18.34 -22.45
N ASP A 124 18.58 19.66 -22.24
CA ASP A 124 19.16 20.31 -21.05
C ASP A 124 18.05 20.59 -20.02
N PRO A 125 18.02 19.86 -18.88
CA PRO A 125 16.95 20.02 -17.89
C PRO A 125 16.98 21.38 -17.17
N ASN A 126 18.07 22.14 -17.28
CA ASN A 126 18.23 23.46 -16.65
C ASN A 126 17.95 24.63 -17.59
N LYS A 127 17.69 24.36 -18.87
CA LYS A 127 17.41 25.40 -19.85
C LYS A 127 16.05 26.04 -19.57
N GLU A 128 16.06 27.34 -19.35
CA GLU A 128 14.86 28.17 -19.28
C GLU A 128 14.46 28.72 -20.65
N GLN A 129 13.24 29.24 -20.77
CA GLN A 129 12.73 29.94 -21.96
C GLN A 129 12.89 29.10 -23.24
N TRP A 130 12.20 27.97 -23.27
CA TRP A 130 12.21 27.06 -24.42
C TRP A 130 11.65 27.74 -25.67
N GLU A 131 12.17 27.36 -26.83
CA GLU A 131 11.83 28.00 -28.10
C GLU A 131 10.39 27.63 -28.50
N PRO A 132 9.48 28.61 -28.67
CA PRO A 132 8.10 28.35 -29.03
C PRO A 132 7.90 28.23 -30.54
N ARG A 133 7.06 27.28 -30.96
CA ARG A 133 6.71 27.06 -32.38
C ARG A 133 5.20 26.90 -32.53
N PHE A 134 4.64 27.61 -33.50
CA PHE A 134 3.19 27.66 -33.71
C PHE A 134 2.66 26.35 -34.32
N ILE A 135 1.55 25.85 -33.79
CA ILE A 135 0.82 24.69 -34.33
C ILE A 135 -0.43 25.15 -35.06
N GLY A 136 -1.25 25.96 -34.39
CA GLY A 136 -2.55 26.37 -34.89
C GLY A 136 -3.29 27.25 -33.90
N GLN A 137 -4.55 27.53 -34.19
CA GLN A 137 -5.37 28.44 -33.39
C GLN A 137 -6.86 28.16 -33.54
N SER A 138 -7.61 28.27 -32.44
CA SER A 138 -9.08 28.36 -32.43
C SER A 138 -9.53 29.10 -31.16
N PRO A 139 -10.37 30.15 -31.26
CA PRO A 139 -10.87 30.88 -30.09
C PRO A 139 -11.46 29.96 -29.02
N GLY A 140 -11.20 30.29 -27.76
CA GLY A 140 -11.66 29.53 -26.59
C GLY A 140 -11.05 28.14 -26.43
N MET A 141 -9.90 27.85 -27.07
CA MET A 141 -9.14 26.61 -26.90
C MET A 141 -8.93 26.28 -25.41
N HIS A 142 -9.35 25.08 -24.98
CA HIS A 142 -9.49 24.78 -23.56
C HIS A 142 -8.97 23.39 -23.14
N ARG A 143 -8.97 22.39 -24.03
CA ARG A 143 -8.35 21.07 -23.78
C ARG A 143 -7.56 20.58 -24.99
N ILE A 144 -6.41 19.96 -24.72
CA ILE A 144 -5.59 19.29 -25.73
C ILE A 144 -5.14 17.90 -25.25
N ARG A 145 -5.00 16.96 -26.19
CA ARG A 145 -4.42 15.63 -25.98
C ARG A 145 -3.59 15.19 -27.16
N VAL A 146 -2.55 14.41 -26.90
CA VAL A 146 -1.67 13.85 -27.91
C VAL A 146 -1.97 12.37 -28.10
N GLY A 147 -1.91 11.88 -29.33
CA GLY A 147 -2.07 10.46 -29.65
C GLY A 147 -1.95 10.18 -31.14
N HIS A 148 -2.40 9.00 -31.53
CA HIS A 148 -2.43 8.48 -32.90
C HIS A 148 -3.86 8.22 -33.35
N PHE A 149 -4.56 9.26 -33.81
CA PHE A 149 -6.01 9.22 -33.98
C PHE A 149 -6.47 8.71 -35.35
N THR A 150 -5.80 9.10 -36.43
CA THR A 150 -6.14 8.68 -37.80
C THR A 150 -5.03 7.86 -38.47
N ARG A 151 -3.82 7.90 -37.90
CA ARG A 151 -2.63 7.15 -38.36
C ARG A 151 -1.63 6.95 -37.20
N GLN A 152 -0.79 5.93 -37.30
CA GLN A 152 0.13 5.51 -36.23
C GLN A 152 1.58 5.96 -36.42
N ASP A 153 1.95 6.34 -37.63
CA ASP A 153 3.32 6.68 -38.01
C ASP A 153 3.71 8.13 -37.66
N VAL A 154 2.74 8.94 -37.24
CA VAL A 154 2.97 10.33 -36.87
C VAL A 154 2.07 10.73 -35.69
N ILE A 155 2.61 11.59 -34.84
CA ILE A 155 1.92 12.16 -33.69
C ILE A 155 0.84 13.14 -34.16
N GLN A 156 -0.29 13.13 -33.48
CA GLN A 156 -1.40 14.05 -33.70
C GLN A 156 -1.87 14.69 -32.38
N ILE A 157 -2.47 15.86 -32.48
CA ILE A 157 -3.00 16.63 -31.35
C ILE A 157 -4.50 16.82 -31.55
N ALA A 158 -5.30 16.28 -30.64
CA ALA A 158 -6.71 16.62 -30.52
C ALA A 158 -6.84 17.91 -29.69
N ALA A 159 -7.45 18.93 -30.26
CA ALA A 159 -7.59 20.25 -29.66
C ALA A 159 -9.06 20.72 -29.69
N LEU A 160 -9.61 21.04 -28.52
CA LEU A 160 -11.03 21.31 -28.32
C LEU A 160 -11.22 22.61 -27.52
N PRO A 161 -11.89 23.62 -28.10
CA PRO A 161 -12.39 24.77 -27.35
C PRO A 161 -13.49 24.39 -26.35
N VAL A 162 -13.67 25.20 -25.30
CA VAL A 162 -14.85 25.08 -24.43
C VAL A 162 -16.06 25.81 -25.02
N ILE A 163 -15.82 27.00 -25.57
CA ILE A 163 -16.78 27.84 -26.31
C ILE A 163 -16.04 28.60 -27.42
N THR A 164 -16.75 29.20 -28.37
CA THR A 164 -16.14 29.92 -29.50
C THR A 164 -16.12 31.44 -29.36
N SER A 165 -16.90 32.01 -28.44
CA SER A 165 -17.01 33.45 -28.21
C SER A 165 -17.53 33.75 -26.81
N SER A 166 -17.25 34.95 -26.30
CA SER A 166 -17.69 35.40 -24.97
C SER A 166 -19.19 35.20 -24.75
N ASP A 167 -19.55 34.61 -23.61
CA ASP A 167 -20.93 34.34 -23.17
C ASP A 167 -21.78 33.45 -24.09
N ASP A 168 -21.18 32.84 -25.13
CA ASP A 168 -21.88 31.93 -26.05
C ASP A 168 -21.69 30.47 -25.62
N LEU A 169 -22.64 29.96 -24.86
CA LEU A 169 -22.64 28.57 -24.36
C LEU A 169 -23.36 27.60 -25.30
N ASP A 170 -24.05 28.11 -26.33
CA ASP A 170 -24.99 27.34 -27.15
C ASP A 170 -24.42 26.95 -28.51
N THR A 171 -23.46 27.73 -29.02
CA THR A 171 -22.73 27.40 -30.26
C THR A 171 -21.82 26.19 -30.03
N PRO A 172 -21.93 25.13 -30.85
CA PRO A 172 -21.01 24.01 -30.80
C PRO A 172 -19.56 24.40 -31.10
N VAL A 173 -18.63 23.66 -30.50
CA VAL A 173 -17.19 23.84 -30.69
C VAL A 173 -16.62 22.83 -31.69
N PRO A 174 -15.57 23.20 -32.43
CA PRO A 174 -14.89 22.27 -33.31
C PRO A 174 -14.02 21.27 -32.53
N VAL A 175 -14.09 19.99 -32.93
CA VAL A 175 -13.07 18.99 -32.60
C VAL A 175 -12.00 19.08 -33.67
N ILE A 176 -10.79 19.49 -33.32
CA ILE A 176 -9.70 19.73 -34.27
C ILE A 176 -8.60 18.69 -34.07
N ILE A 177 -8.12 18.10 -35.15
CA ILE A 177 -6.98 17.16 -35.16
C ILE A 177 -5.84 17.81 -35.95
N TYR A 178 -4.78 18.22 -35.26
CA TYR A 178 -3.55 18.70 -35.88
C TYR A 178 -2.58 17.53 -36.10
N THR A 179 -1.92 17.47 -37.25
CA THR A 179 -0.95 16.42 -37.58
C THR A 179 0.46 17.01 -37.64
N LYS A 180 1.41 16.39 -36.93
CA LYS A 180 2.82 16.80 -36.95
C LYS A 180 3.36 16.74 -38.38
N PRO A 181 3.95 17.82 -38.92
CA PRO A 181 4.59 17.78 -40.23
C PRO A 181 5.94 17.04 -40.17
N ASP A 182 6.45 16.63 -41.33
CA ASP A 182 7.76 15.95 -41.42
C ASP A 182 8.91 16.77 -40.82
N ASP A 183 8.86 18.10 -40.99
CA ASP A 183 9.79 19.05 -40.39
C ASP A 183 9.03 20.07 -39.51
N PRO A 184 8.81 19.76 -38.21
CA PRO A 184 8.12 20.66 -37.30
C PRO A 184 8.95 21.89 -36.92
N MET A 185 10.25 21.93 -37.25
CA MET A 185 11.15 23.03 -36.92
C MET A 185 11.02 24.21 -37.90
N SER A 186 10.58 23.96 -39.13
CA SER A 186 10.38 25.02 -40.14
C SER A 186 8.91 25.31 -40.46
N ALA A 187 7.99 24.51 -39.94
CA ALA A 187 6.56 24.65 -40.19
C ALA A 187 5.99 25.97 -39.65
N SER A 188 5.20 26.67 -40.48
CA SER A 188 4.49 27.89 -40.08
C SER A 188 3.13 27.62 -39.42
N GLU A 189 2.49 26.49 -39.73
CA GLU A 189 1.25 25.96 -39.14
C GLU A 189 1.23 24.44 -39.43
N TRP A 190 0.54 23.67 -38.60
CA TRP A 190 0.31 22.24 -38.83
C TRP A 190 -0.94 22.00 -39.67
N GLU A 191 -0.95 20.91 -40.44
CA GLU A 191 -2.16 20.46 -41.13
C GLU A 191 -3.23 20.11 -40.09
N LYS A 192 -4.48 20.51 -40.34
CA LYS A 192 -5.60 20.26 -39.44
C LYS A 192 -6.82 19.70 -40.15
N ASP A 193 -7.46 18.74 -39.50
CA ASP A 193 -8.78 18.22 -39.83
C ASP A 193 -9.78 18.61 -38.75
N VAL A 194 -11.03 18.88 -39.14
CA VAL A 194 -12.13 19.17 -38.21
C VAL A 194 -13.23 18.13 -38.40
N PRO A 195 -13.11 16.94 -37.78
CA PRO A 195 -14.10 15.88 -37.94
C PRO A 195 -15.51 16.24 -37.50
N PHE A 196 -15.64 17.14 -36.52
CA PHE A 196 -16.93 17.57 -35.97
C PHE A 196 -16.87 19.08 -35.68
N ASP A 197 -17.77 19.86 -36.28
CA ASP A 197 -17.81 21.33 -36.14
C ASP A 197 -19.14 21.87 -35.59
N ASN A 198 -20.12 21.00 -35.37
CA ASN A 198 -21.51 21.41 -35.09
C ASN A 198 -22.23 20.52 -34.06
N LEU A 199 -21.51 19.67 -33.32
CA LEU A 199 -22.11 18.67 -32.44
C LEU A 199 -21.97 18.99 -30.95
N PHE A 200 -20.75 19.24 -30.49
CA PHE A 200 -20.41 19.25 -29.07
C PHE A 200 -20.39 20.67 -28.50
N ARG A 201 -20.83 20.87 -27.26
CA ARG A 201 -20.90 22.16 -26.58
C ARG A 201 -20.25 22.08 -25.21
N VAL A 202 -19.63 23.19 -24.79
CA VAL A 202 -19.07 23.34 -23.43
C VAL A 202 -18.17 22.15 -23.07
N VAL A 203 -17.24 21.81 -23.96
CA VAL A 203 -16.35 20.67 -23.77
C VAL A 203 -15.29 21.03 -22.72
N HIS A 204 -15.31 20.31 -21.60
CA HIS A 204 -14.52 20.67 -20.42
C HIS A 204 -13.43 19.63 -20.08
N GLU A 205 -13.53 18.38 -20.53
CA GLU A 205 -12.45 17.40 -20.40
C GLU A 205 -12.38 16.48 -21.62
N VAL A 206 -11.16 16.04 -21.93
CA VAL A 206 -10.85 15.15 -23.04
C VAL A 206 -9.82 14.13 -22.54
N VAL A 207 -10.06 12.84 -22.79
CA VAL A 207 -9.13 11.77 -22.47
C VAL A 207 -8.90 10.89 -23.70
N VAL A 208 -7.68 10.36 -23.79
CA VAL A 208 -7.31 9.39 -24.81
C VAL A 208 -7.62 7.99 -24.28
N VAL A 209 -8.33 7.20 -25.08
CA VAL A 209 -8.64 5.80 -24.79
C VAL A 209 -7.86 4.95 -25.78
N PRO A 210 -6.74 4.33 -25.36
CA PRO A 210 -5.92 3.51 -26.23
C PRO A 210 -6.73 2.38 -26.87
N SER A 211 -6.33 1.96 -28.07
CA SER A 211 -6.91 0.76 -28.68
C SER A 211 -6.37 -0.49 -27.97
N PRO A 212 -7.23 -1.46 -27.61
CA PRO A 212 -6.79 -2.68 -26.92
C PRO A 212 -5.80 -3.52 -27.72
N ASN A 213 -5.77 -3.36 -29.06
CA ASN A 213 -4.92 -4.15 -29.95
C ASN A 213 -3.75 -3.33 -30.53
N GLY A 214 -3.37 -2.22 -29.89
CA GLY A 214 -2.35 -1.30 -30.41
C GLY A 214 -2.76 -0.64 -31.73
N GLY A 215 -4.07 -0.47 -31.96
CA GLY A 215 -4.66 0.26 -33.09
C GLY A 215 -4.61 1.79 -32.91
N LEU A 216 -5.50 2.50 -33.58
CA LEU A 216 -5.63 3.96 -33.43
C LEU A 216 -6.24 4.34 -32.08
N ASP A 217 -5.75 5.42 -31.51
CA ASP A 217 -6.28 6.02 -30.30
C ASP A 217 -7.67 6.58 -30.53
N ARG A 218 -8.47 6.57 -29.47
CA ARG A 218 -9.86 7.01 -29.46
C ARG A 218 -10.01 8.15 -28.46
N ILE A 219 -11.02 8.98 -28.63
CA ILE A 219 -11.22 10.17 -27.80
C ILE A 219 -12.51 9.97 -27.00
N MET A 220 -12.45 10.21 -25.70
CA MET A 220 -13.64 10.40 -24.88
C MET A 220 -13.66 11.83 -24.37
N LEU A 221 -14.81 12.50 -24.51
CA LEU A 221 -14.98 13.88 -24.09
C LEU A 221 -16.20 14.05 -23.17
N ALA A 222 -16.08 15.02 -22.26
CA ALA A 222 -17.16 15.47 -21.38
C ALA A 222 -17.59 16.89 -21.77
N GLY A 223 -18.89 17.08 -21.99
CA GLY A 223 -19.50 18.38 -22.25
C GLY A 223 -21.02 18.36 -22.02
N ARG A 224 -21.74 19.33 -22.60
CA ARG A 224 -23.21 19.45 -22.46
C ARG A 224 -23.97 18.27 -23.06
N GLU A 225 -23.40 17.56 -24.03
CA GLU A 225 -23.98 16.33 -24.59
C GLU A 225 -23.83 15.12 -23.65
N GLY A 226 -23.10 15.29 -22.53
CA GLY A 226 -22.72 14.24 -21.59
C GLY A 226 -21.35 13.66 -21.93
N ILE A 227 -21.27 12.34 -22.01
CA ILE A 227 -20.05 11.59 -22.32
C ILE A 227 -20.12 11.11 -23.76
N SER A 228 -19.21 11.59 -24.60
CA SER A 228 -19.13 11.18 -26.01
C SER A 228 -17.84 10.43 -26.28
N PHE A 229 -17.93 9.39 -27.10
CA PHE A 229 -16.82 8.54 -27.54
C PHE A 229 -16.65 8.63 -29.05
N LEU A 230 -15.45 9.00 -29.50
CA LEU A 230 -15.12 9.34 -30.88
C LEU A 230 -13.96 8.46 -31.34
N TRP A 231 -14.03 7.94 -32.56
CA TRP A 231 -12.95 7.13 -33.13
C TRP A 231 -12.86 7.31 -34.63
N PHE A 232 -11.67 7.07 -35.18
CA PHE A 232 -11.47 6.94 -36.61
C PHE A 232 -11.56 5.47 -37.00
N ASP A 233 -12.52 5.11 -37.84
CA ASP A 233 -12.64 3.77 -38.40
C ASP A 233 -11.67 3.64 -39.58
N ALA A 234 -10.59 2.90 -39.37
CA ALA A 234 -9.57 2.66 -40.38
C ALA A 234 -10.09 1.90 -41.62
N SER A 235 -11.17 1.14 -41.49
CA SER A 235 -11.78 0.39 -42.60
C SER A 235 -12.61 1.29 -43.52
N THR A 236 -13.35 2.24 -42.94
CA THR A 236 -14.18 3.19 -43.70
C THR A 236 -13.46 4.50 -44.00
N LYS A 237 -12.33 4.75 -43.34
CA LYS A 237 -11.56 6.01 -43.34
C LYS A 237 -12.40 7.20 -42.94
N LYS A 238 -13.29 7.02 -41.96
CA LYS A 238 -14.19 8.07 -41.46
C LYS A 238 -14.17 8.12 -39.95
N TRP A 239 -14.41 9.32 -39.44
CA TRP A 239 -14.72 9.53 -38.05
C TRP A 239 -16.16 9.08 -37.76
N ASP A 240 -16.34 8.46 -36.60
CA ASP A 240 -17.62 8.08 -36.06
C ASP A 240 -17.66 8.41 -34.56
N TYR A 241 -18.85 8.45 -33.97
CA TYR A 241 -19.05 8.80 -32.58
C TYR A 241 -20.28 8.14 -31.96
N LYS A 242 -20.27 8.03 -30.63
CA LYS A 242 -21.41 7.60 -29.84
C LYS A 242 -21.50 8.41 -28.53
N ILE A 243 -22.69 8.89 -28.21
CA ILE A 243 -22.98 9.42 -26.87
C ILE A 243 -23.24 8.23 -25.96
N LEU A 244 -22.36 8.01 -24.98
CA LEU A 244 -22.43 6.88 -24.04
C LEU A 244 -23.36 7.17 -22.87
N GLY A 245 -23.44 8.43 -22.46
CA GLY A 245 -24.25 8.90 -21.34
C GLY A 245 -24.59 10.36 -21.51
N LYS A 246 -25.77 10.78 -21.06
CA LYS A 246 -26.24 12.17 -21.23
C LYS A 246 -25.85 13.11 -20.08
N GLY A 247 -25.23 12.61 -19.02
CA GLY A 247 -24.84 13.43 -17.88
C GLY A 247 -26.01 13.88 -17.01
N LEU A 248 -25.79 15.00 -16.30
CA LEU A 248 -26.82 15.73 -15.58
C LEU A 248 -27.90 16.23 -16.56
N PRO A 249 -29.20 16.05 -16.27
CA PRO A 249 -30.27 16.62 -17.11
C PRO A 249 -30.25 18.15 -17.09
N GLU A 250 -30.75 18.77 -18.16
CA GLU A 250 -30.97 20.21 -18.23
C GLU A 250 -31.94 20.69 -17.14
N ILE A 251 -31.54 21.73 -16.41
CA ILE A 251 -32.35 22.38 -15.37
C ILE A 251 -32.68 23.80 -15.87
N PRO A 252 -33.96 24.20 -15.93
CA PRO A 252 -34.31 25.54 -16.41
C PRO A 252 -33.61 26.65 -15.64
N GLY A 253 -32.90 27.52 -16.36
CA GLY A 253 -32.15 28.64 -15.79
C GLY A 253 -30.71 28.33 -15.38
N ASP A 254 -30.28 27.06 -15.49
CA ASP A 254 -28.89 26.64 -15.33
C ASP A 254 -28.30 26.29 -16.70
N PRO A 255 -27.26 27.00 -17.17
CA PRO A 255 -26.63 26.67 -18.43
C PRO A 255 -25.72 25.45 -18.34
N TYR A 256 -25.49 24.85 -17.18
CA TYR A 256 -24.56 23.74 -17.04
C TYR A 256 -25.32 22.42 -16.80
N TRP A 257 -25.35 21.58 -17.84
CA TRP A 257 -25.83 20.20 -17.79
C TRP A 257 -24.83 19.29 -18.51
N GLY A 258 -25.12 17.98 -18.57
CA GLY A 258 -24.20 17.01 -19.15
C GLY A 258 -23.09 16.65 -18.18
N SER A 259 -21.85 16.61 -18.65
CA SER A 259 -20.67 16.19 -17.88
C SER A 259 -19.56 17.24 -17.95
N GLY A 260 -18.90 17.50 -16.82
CA GLY A 260 -17.76 18.41 -16.73
C GLY A 260 -16.41 17.71 -16.84
N SER A 261 -16.30 16.48 -16.36
CA SER A 261 -15.09 15.67 -16.49
C SER A 261 -15.41 14.21 -16.72
N VAL A 262 -14.48 13.48 -17.33
CA VAL A 262 -14.61 12.06 -17.61
C VAL A 262 -13.26 11.35 -17.51
N SER A 263 -13.27 10.12 -17.00
CA SER A 263 -12.13 9.21 -17.06
C SER A 263 -12.63 7.76 -17.18
N VAL A 264 -11.79 6.87 -17.69
CA VAL A 264 -12.16 5.48 -17.99
C VAL A 264 -11.42 4.57 -17.02
N GLY A 265 -12.16 3.79 -16.24
CA GLY A 265 -11.62 2.86 -15.25
C GLY A 265 -11.40 1.48 -15.84
N LYS A 266 -10.16 1.01 -15.75
CA LYS A 266 -9.76 -0.38 -16.03
C LYS A 266 -10.23 -1.30 -14.90
N VAL A 267 -10.66 -2.50 -15.26
CA VAL A 267 -11.01 -3.57 -14.33
C VAL A 267 -10.36 -4.86 -14.85
N HIS A 268 -9.22 -5.22 -14.27
CA HIS A 268 -8.38 -6.33 -14.72
C HIS A 268 -8.04 -6.21 -16.22
N ASP A 269 -8.49 -7.13 -17.07
CA ASP A 269 -8.19 -7.13 -18.51
C ASP A 269 -9.14 -6.23 -19.34
N ASP A 270 -10.12 -5.60 -18.70
CA ASP A 270 -11.07 -4.69 -19.35
C ASP A 270 -10.63 -3.24 -19.16
N CYS A 271 -10.05 -2.64 -20.19
CA CYS A 271 -9.60 -1.25 -20.21
C CYS A 271 -10.73 -0.22 -20.15
N ALA A 272 -11.99 -0.66 -20.21
CA ALA A 272 -13.17 0.16 -20.02
C ALA A 272 -14.23 -0.63 -19.23
N GLY A 273 -13.87 -1.00 -18.00
CA GLY A 273 -14.78 -1.69 -17.08
C GLY A 273 -15.87 -0.76 -16.54
N TYR A 274 -15.53 0.50 -16.26
CA TYR A 274 -16.49 1.56 -15.94
C TYR A 274 -16.01 2.93 -16.43
N ILE A 275 -16.89 3.93 -16.42
CA ILE A 275 -16.55 5.32 -16.76
C ILE A 275 -16.93 6.22 -15.57
N ALA A 276 -15.96 6.95 -15.02
CA ALA A 276 -16.20 7.93 -13.97
C ALA A 276 -16.46 9.32 -14.58
N SER A 277 -17.34 10.10 -13.96
CA SER A 277 -17.65 11.45 -14.42
C SER A 277 -18.03 12.38 -13.28
N SER A 278 -17.63 13.65 -13.40
CA SER A 278 -18.21 14.75 -12.64
C SER A 278 -19.22 15.51 -13.50
N GLU A 279 -20.32 15.96 -12.90
CA GLU A 279 -21.44 16.55 -13.64
C GLU A 279 -22.00 17.81 -12.94
N ALA A 280 -22.29 18.90 -13.65
CA ALA A 280 -21.88 19.27 -15.01
C ALA A 280 -20.49 19.96 -15.02
N MET A 281 -20.23 20.91 -15.94
CA MET A 281 -19.03 21.76 -15.91
C MET A 281 -18.89 22.44 -14.54
N HIS A 282 -17.74 22.22 -13.89
CA HIS A 282 -17.48 22.66 -12.51
C HIS A 282 -18.60 22.28 -11.54
N GLY A 283 -19.23 21.12 -11.73
CA GLY A 283 -20.44 20.73 -11.02
C GLY A 283 -20.21 20.21 -9.61
N HIS A 284 -21.21 19.52 -9.10
CA HIS A 284 -21.27 19.00 -7.73
C HIS A 284 -21.78 17.55 -7.67
N PHE A 285 -22.02 16.91 -8.81
CA PHE A 285 -22.33 15.49 -8.86
C PHE A 285 -21.09 14.67 -9.21
N VAL A 286 -20.94 13.56 -8.51
CA VAL A 286 -20.04 12.45 -8.92
C VAL A 286 -20.93 11.32 -9.40
N SER A 287 -20.62 10.80 -10.57
CA SER A 287 -21.36 9.71 -11.20
C SER A 287 -20.43 8.69 -11.83
N VAL A 288 -20.94 7.48 -11.99
CA VAL A 288 -20.29 6.41 -12.72
C VAL A 288 -21.26 5.82 -13.73
N TYR A 289 -20.70 5.34 -14.83
CA TYR A 289 -21.43 4.61 -15.85
C TYR A 289 -20.90 3.19 -15.87
N VAL A 290 -21.82 2.24 -15.67
CA VAL A 290 -21.50 0.81 -15.60
C VAL A 290 -22.23 0.09 -16.72
N LYS A 291 -21.60 -0.96 -17.25
CA LYS A 291 -22.19 -1.84 -18.26
C LYS A 291 -22.64 -3.15 -17.62
N ASP A 292 -23.48 -3.90 -18.33
CA ASP A 292 -23.90 -5.23 -17.86
C ASP A 292 -22.71 -6.18 -17.68
N GLU A 293 -22.81 -7.08 -16.70
CA GLU A 293 -21.75 -8.05 -16.33
C GLU A 293 -21.28 -8.93 -17.50
N ASN A 294 -22.16 -9.19 -18.47
CA ASN A 294 -21.85 -10.01 -19.66
C ASN A 294 -21.47 -9.18 -20.89
N ALA A 295 -21.30 -7.86 -20.73
CA ALA A 295 -20.92 -6.99 -21.83
C ALA A 295 -19.48 -7.30 -22.29
N PRO A 296 -19.18 -7.22 -23.59
CA PRO A 296 -17.83 -7.46 -24.09
C PRO A 296 -16.81 -6.50 -23.45
N PRO A 297 -15.63 -6.99 -23.04
CA PRO A 297 -14.57 -6.14 -22.54
C PRO A 297 -14.01 -5.28 -23.67
N ASN A 298 -13.43 -4.13 -23.33
CA ASN A 298 -12.69 -3.26 -24.26
C ASN A 298 -13.50 -2.65 -25.43
N GLN A 299 -14.84 -2.77 -25.42
CA GLN A 299 -15.76 -2.30 -26.47
C GLN A 299 -16.75 -1.23 -25.98
N PRO A 300 -16.29 -0.02 -25.59
CA PRO A 300 -17.15 1.00 -24.99
C PRO A 300 -18.28 1.48 -25.91
N ALA A 301 -18.09 1.41 -27.23
CA ALA A 301 -19.10 1.84 -28.22
C ALA A 301 -20.22 0.81 -28.45
N ASP A 302 -20.01 -0.48 -28.16
CA ASP A 302 -20.97 -1.54 -28.49
C ASP A 302 -21.83 -1.97 -27.30
N VAL A 303 -21.62 -1.32 -26.15
CA VAL A 303 -22.32 -1.64 -24.90
C VAL A 303 -23.32 -0.54 -24.53
N GLN A 304 -24.28 -0.92 -23.69
CA GLN A 304 -25.18 0.01 -23.02
C GLN A 304 -24.59 0.37 -21.66
N TRP A 305 -24.56 1.67 -21.39
CA TRP A 305 -24.06 2.23 -20.14
C TRP A 305 -25.22 2.75 -19.29
N THR A 306 -25.21 2.42 -18.00
CA THR A 306 -26.19 2.87 -17.02
C THR A 306 -25.54 3.85 -16.06
N ARG A 307 -26.14 5.05 -15.92
CA ARG A 307 -25.66 6.12 -15.03
C ARG A 307 -26.09 5.85 -13.59
N HIS A 308 -25.14 5.89 -12.67
CA HIS A 308 -25.36 5.88 -11.22
C HIS A 308 -24.78 7.16 -10.61
N VAL A 309 -25.58 7.89 -9.84
CA VAL A 309 -25.09 9.03 -9.05
C VAL A 309 -24.56 8.48 -7.74
N LEU A 310 -23.31 8.79 -7.42
CA LEU A 310 -22.66 8.37 -6.18
C LEU A 310 -22.81 9.44 -5.10
N ASP A 311 -22.52 10.70 -5.45
CA ASP A 311 -22.59 11.83 -4.54
C ASP A 311 -23.19 13.06 -5.22
N ASN A 312 -23.77 13.91 -4.38
CA ASN A 312 -24.30 15.22 -4.72
C ASN A 312 -23.83 16.19 -3.62
N TYR A 313 -22.79 16.98 -3.92
CA TYR A 313 -22.30 18.04 -3.06
C TYR A 313 -23.19 19.27 -3.21
N THR A 314 -23.15 20.17 -2.22
CA THR A 314 -24.02 21.35 -2.24
C THR A 314 -23.61 22.33 -3.32
N ILE A 315 -24.60 22.95 -3.97
CA ILE A 315 -24.36 24.15 -4.75
C ILE A 315 -24.11 25.29 -3.74
N PRO A 316 -23.03 26.08 -3.87
CA PRO A 316 -22.81 27.26 -3.06
C PRO A 316 -24.00 28.22 -3.14
N SER A 317 -24.28 28.96 -2.06
CA SER A 317 -25.44 29.86 -1.96
C SER A 317 -25.51 31.01 -2.98
N ASN A 318 -24.47 31.18 -3.81
CA ASN A 318 -24.26 32.33 -4.69
C ASN A 318 -23.90 32.00 -6.16
N GLY A 319 -24.01 30.74 -6.63
CA GLY A 319 -23.58 30.40 -8.00
C GLY A 319 -24.27 29.20 -8.66
N LEU A 320 -24.03 29.03 -9.97
CA LEU A 320 -24.47 27.91 -10.80
C LEU A 320 -23.41 26.80 -10.94
N SER A 321 -22.23 26.99 -10.34
CA SER A 321 -21.14 26.01 -10.32
C SER A 321 -20.87 25.49 -8.91
N GLY A 322 -20.51 24.22 -8.80
CA GLY A 322 -20.02 23.56 -7.59
C GLY A 322 -18.49 23.56 -7.50
N SER A 323 -17.95 22.48 -6.92
CA SER A 323 -16.54 22.39 -6.48
C SER A 323 -15.71 21.33 -7.19
N ILE A 324 -16.25 20.61 -8.18
CA ILE A 324 -15.53 19.50 -8.84
C ILE A 324 -14.96 19.94 -10.18
N HIS A 325 -13.64 19.85 -10.35
CA HIS A 325 -12.98 20.23 -11.62
C HIS A 325 -12.60 19.03 -12.50
N GLN A 326 -12.12 17.93 -11.90
CA GLN A 326 -11.58 16.80 -12.64
C GLN A 326 -11.89 15.45 -11.97
N VAL A 327 -12.05 14.40 -12.77
CA VAL A 327 -11.93 13.01 -12.34
C VAL A 327 -10.79 12.30 -13.09
N VAL A 328 -10.06 11.39 -12.43
CA VAL A 328 -8.99 10.58 -13.02
C VAL A 328 -9.07 9.16 -12.50
N CYS A 329 -9.17 8.17 -13.40
CA CYS A 329 -9.10 6.75 -13.04
C CYS A 329 -7.65 6.26 -12.99
N VAL A 330 -7.32 5.48 -11.97
CA VAL A 330 -6.00 4.89 -11.76
C VAL A 330 -6.04 3.80 -10.69
N ASP A 331 -5.31 2.71 -10.91
CA ASP A 331 -5.08 1.62 -9.94
C ASP A 331 -4.13 2.08 -8.83
N ILE A 332 -4.67 2.81 -7.84
CA ILE A 332 -3.86 3.47 -6.83
C ILE A 332 -3.42 2.50 -5.74
N ASP A 333 -4.11 1.38 -5.53
CA ASP A 333 -3.71 0.37 -4.55
C ASP A 333 -3.12 -0.94 -5.11
N GLY A 334 -3.06 -1.06 -6.44
CA GLY A 334 -2.31 -2.09 -7.15
C GLY A 334 -3.05 -3.43 -7.28
N ASP A 335 -4.38 -3.45 -7.15
CA ASP A 335 -5.19 -4.67 -7.23
C ASP A 335 -5.64 -5.04 -8.66
N GLY A 336 -5.24 -4.23 -9.64
CA GLY A 336 -5.60 -4.38 -11.04
C GLY A 336 -6.96 -3.78 -11.40
N VAL A 337 -7.62 -3.08 -10.48
CA VAL A 337 -8.85 -2.34 -10.69
C VAL A 337 -8.59 -0.86 -10.43
N ASP A 338 -8.88 -0.02 -11.42
CA ASP A 338 -8.73 1.41 -11.22
C ASP A 338 -9.72 1.89 -10.16
N GLU A 339 -9.23 2.59 -9.15
CA GLU A 339 -9.99 3.60 -8.43
C GLU A 339 -10.22 4.82 -9.32
N PHE A 340 -11.01 5.78 -8.84
CA PHE A 340 -10.98 7.11 -9.42
C PHE A 340 -10.85 8.21 -8.37
N LEU A 341 -10.05 9.21 -8.71
CA LEU A 341 -9.78 10.39 -7.91
C LEU A 341 -10.67 11.54 -8.38
N VAL A 342 -11.21 12.32 -7.45
CA VAL A 342 -12.02 13.51 -7.72
C VAL A 342 -11.31 14.73 -7.16
N ALA A 343 -10.95 15.68 -8.05
CA ALA A 343 -10.30 16.93 -7.71
C ALA A 343 -11.35 17.97 -7.28
N MET A 344 -11.36 18.28 -5.98
CA MET A 344 -12.26 19.25 -5.36
C MET A 344 -11.52 20.59 -5.19
N MET A 345 -12.00 21.60 -5.91
CA MET A 345 -11.44 22.96 -5.96
C MET A 345 -11.46 23.64 -4.59
N GLY A 346 -12.49 23.38 -3.79
CA GLY A 346 -12.86 24.19 -2.63
C GLY A 346 -14.21 24.86 -2.84
N SER A 347 -14.73 25.48 -1.78
CA SER A 347 -16.01 26.18 -1.80
C SER A 347 -16.00 27.46 -0.97
N ASN A 348 -17.03 28.28 -1.19
CA ASN A 348 -17.29 29.50 -0.42
C ASN A 348 -18.76 29.51 0.03
N PRO A 349 -19.06 29.36 1.34
CA PRO A 349 -18.12 29.26 2.46
C PRO A 349 -17.25 27.98 2.40
N PRO A 350 -16.05 27.97 3.03
CA PRO A 350 -15.17 26.80 3.00
C PRO A 350 -15.82 25.53 3.54
N SER A 351 -15.68 24.43 2.80
CA SER A 351 -16.12 23.10 3.22
C SER A 351 -15.02 22.06 3.01
N TRP A 352 -14.79 21.23 4.02
CA TRP A 352 -13.85 20.12 3.96
C TRP A 352 -14.29 19.04 2.95
N ASP A 353 -15.61 18.80 2.84
CA ASP A 353 -16.14 17.83 1.87
C ASP A 353 -15.93 18.27 0.42
N GLU A 354 -15.85 19.58 0.20
CA GLU A 354 -15.74 20.21 -1.12
C GLU A 354 -14.31 20.70 -1.45
N THR A 355 -13.31 20.31 -0.66
CA THR A 355 -11.90 20.73 -0.84
C THR A 355 -10.94 19.53 -0.83
N GLY A 356 -10.04 19.42 -1.80
CA GLY A 356 -9.00 18.38 -1.87
C GLY A 356 -9.34 17.18 -2.73
N VAL A 357 -8.93 15.98 -2.34
CA VAL A 357 -9.02 14.78 -3.19
C VAL A 357 -9.82 13.68 -2.51
N TRP A 358 -10.90 13.27 -3.18
CA TRP A 358 -11.61 12.04 -2.85
C TRP A 358 -11.15 10.90 -3.74
N CYS A 359 -11.06 9.69 -3.20
CA CYS A 359 -10.83 8.46 -3.94
C CYS A 359 -12.03 7.55 -3.79
N TYR A 360 -12.47 6.96 -4.90
CA TYR A 360 -13.58 6.03 -4.96
C TYR A 360 -13.09 4.66 -5.42
N LYS A 361 -13.36 3.64 -4.62
CA LYS A 361 -13.03 2.25 -4.92
C LYS A 361 -14.29 1.45 -5.24
N PRO A 362 -14.38 0.79 -6.40
CA PRO A 362 -15.50 -0.09 -6.71
C PRO A 362 -15.59 -1.25 -5.71
N VAL A 363 -16.79 -1.52 -5.21
CA VAL A 363 -17.06 -2.69 -4.35
C VAL A 363 -18.12 -3.61 -4.94
N ASP A 364 -19.02 -3.06 -5.76
CA ASP A 364 -19.98 -3.81 -6.57
C ASP A 364 -20.28 -2.99 -7.83
N LEU A 365 -19.47 -3.20 -8.87
CA LEU A 365 -19.60 -2.50 -10.15
C LEU A 365 -20.95 -2.73 -10.81
N LYS A 366 -21.52 -3.93 -10.69
CA LYS A 366 -22.80 -4.30 -11.29
C LYS A 366 -23.93 -3.40 -10.79
N ASN A 367 -23.91 -3.08 -9.50
CA ASN A 367 -24.91 -2.21 -8.88
C ASN A 367 -24.45 -0.75 -8.74
N GLY A 368 -23.26 -0.41 -9.26
CA GLY A 368 -22.69 0.93 -9.17
C GLY A 368 -22.35 1.35 -7.74
N VAL A 369 -21.92 0.42 -6.89
CA VAL A 369 -21.58 0.69 -5.49
C VAL A 369 -20.08 0.89 -5.35
N PHE A 370 -19.71 2.01 -4.74
CA PHE A 370 -18.33 2.43 -4.50
C PHE A 370 -18.15 2.85 -3.04
N ASN A 371 -17.00 2.54 -2.47
CA ASN A 371 -16.54 3.14 -1.21
C ASN A 371 -15.77 4.41 -1.51
N LYS A 372 -15.82 5.38 -0.59
CA LYS A 372 -15.24 6.72 -0.74
C LYS A 372 -14.26 7.01 0.41
N PHE A 373 -13.08 7.51 0.08
CA PHE A 373 -11.99 7.80 1.01
C PHE A 373 -11.40 9.18 0.74
N LYS A 374 -11.10 9.95 1.78
CA LYS A 374 -10.42 11.24 1.63
C LYS A 374 -8.91 11.01 1.57
N LEU A 375 -8.25 11.49 0.52
CA LEU A 375 -6.78 11.38 0.36
C LEU A 375 -6.05 12.71 0.57
N GLY A 376 -6.73 13.84 0.48
CA GLY A 376 -6.15 15.16 0.70
C GLY A 376 -7.19 16.22 1.01
N ASP A 377 -6.81 17.21 1.82
CA ASP A 377 -7.71 18.22 2.39
C ASP A 377 -7.41 19.65 1.90
N VAL A 378 -6.40 19.80 1.04
CA VAL A 378 -6.00 21.06 0.41
C VAL A 378 -6.57 21.10 -0.99
N SER A 379 -7.08 22.26 -1.43
CA SER A 379 -7.62 22.50 -2.77
C SER A 379 -6.87 21.75 -3.87
N ALA A 380 -7.62 21.06 -4.73
CA ALA A 380 -7.11 20.38 -5.92
C ALA A 380 -7.95 20.81 -7.13
N GLY A 381 -7.36 21.64 -7.99
CA GLY A 381 -7.91 21.94 -9.31
C GLY A 381 -7.63 20.83 -10.30
N ARG A 382 -6.45 20.22 -10.26
CA ARG A 382 -6.07 19.14 -11.16
C ARG A 382 -5.18 18.14 -10.44
N VAL A 383 -5.25 16.87 -10.86
CA VAL A 383 -4.49 15.75 -10.30
C VAL A 383 -3.65 15.12 -11.41
N ALA A 384 -2.36 14.93 -11.13
CA ALA A 384 -1.43 14.18 -11.97
C ALA A 384 -0.95 12.93 -11.21
N VAL A 385 -1.02 11.75 -11.80
CA VAL A 385 -0.68 10.48 -11.13
C VAL A 385 0.50 9.82 -11.82
N ALA A 386 1.55 9.48 -11.07
CA ALA A 386 2.75 8.85 -11.60
C ALA A 386 3.56 8.13 -10.52
N ASN A 387 4.51 7.31 -10.96
CA ASN A 387 5.58 6.77 -10.12
C ASN A 387 6.61 7.88 -9.81
N PHE A 388 6.26 8.88 -8.99
CA PHE A 388 7.13 10.02 -8.71
C PHE A 388 8.39 9.64 -7.89
N ARG A 389 8.38 8.50 -7.20
CA ARG A 389 9.49 8.06 -6.33
C ARG A 389 9.92 6.62 -6.52
N SER A 390 8.95 5.73 -6.75
CA SER A 390 9.15 4.29 -6.77
C SER A 390 8.46 3.69 -7.99
N PRO A 391 9.06 2.70 -8.68
CA PRO A 391 8.43 2.03 -9.80
C PRO A 391 7.22 1.17 -9.45
N GLN A 392 7.01 0.92 -8.15
CA GLN A 392 6.02 -0.04 -7.67
C GLN A 392 4.79 0.66 -7.08
N MET A 393 4.87 1.96 -6.75
CA MET A 393 3.80 2.68 -6.09
C MET A 393 3.52 4.00 -6.79
N LEU A 394 2.25 4.23 -7.08
CA LEU A 394 1.76 5.47 -7.64
C LEU A 394 1.60 6.51 -6.53
N ASP A 395 2.22 7.66 -6.75
CA ASP A 395 1.98 8.89 -6.02
C ASP A 395 1.05 9.78 -6.87
N PHE A 396 0.45 10.80 -6.27
CA PHE A 396 -0.29 11.81 -7.04
C PHE A 396 0.12 13.22 -6.64
N ALA A 397 0.13 14.14 -7.61
CA ALA A 397 0.42 15.55 -7.40
C ALA A 397 -0.82 16.38 -7.67
N THR A 398 -1.00 17.46 -6.92
CA THR A 398 -2.12 18.39 -7.07
C THR A 398 -1.63 19.82 -7.12
N ILE A 399 -2.36 20.66 -7.85
CA ILE A 399 -2.28 22.12 -7.73
C ILE A 399 -3.61 22.64 -7.18
N SER A 400 -3.56 23.62 -6.29
CA SER A 400 -4.77 24.32 -5.84
C SER A 400 -5.48 25.01 -6.99
N TYR A 401 -6.81 24.99 -6.96
CA TYR A 401 -7.61 25.80 -7.86
C TYR A 401 -7.66 27.23 -7.32
N SER A 402 -6.99 28.15 -8.01
CA SER A 402 -7.05 29.58 -7.70
C SER A 402 -7.03 30.37 -8.98
N VAL A 403 -8.21 30.83 -9.41
CA VAL A 403 -8.42 31.59 -10.63
C VAL A 403 -9.14 32.90 -10.26
N PRO A 404 -8.46 34.06 -10.40
CA PRO A 404 -9.05 35.35 -10.08
C PRO A 404 -10.37 35.60 -10.82
N GLY A 405 -11.38 36.05 -10.07
CA GLY A 405 -12.71 36.32 -10.62
C GLY A 405 -13.60 35.08 -10.80
N TYR A 406 -13.13 33.88 -10.44
CA TYR A 406 -13.93 32.66 -10.38
C TYR A 406 -13.97 32.07 -8.96
N PHE A 407 -12.89 31.39 -8.55
CA PHE A 407 -12.70 30.86 -7.20
C PHE A 407 -11.21 30.91 -6.87
N GLU A 408 -10.88 31.47 -5.70
CA GLU A 408 -9.52 31.67 -5.23
C GLU A 408 -9.31 30.92 -3.92
N SER A 409 -8.57 29.80 -3.98
CA SER A 409 -8.09 29.12 -2.78
C SER A 409 -7.17 30.07 -1.99
N PRO A 410 -7.32 30.19 -0.65
CA PRO A 410 -6.65 31.23 0.14
C PRO A 410 -5.12 31.12 0.18
N VAL A 411 -4.59 29.91 -0.01
CA VAL A 411 -3.15 29.64 -0.12
C VAL A 411 -2.98 28.62 -1.25
N PRO A 412 -2.73 29.06 -2.50
CA PRO A 412 -2.47 28.15 -3.59
C PRO A 412 -1.19 27.35 -3.32
N LEU A 413 -1.24 26.03 -3.48
CA LEU A 413 -0.13 25.12 -3.24
C LEU A 413 0.03 24.13 -4.39
N ILE A 414 1.27 23.70 -4.61
CA ILE A 414 1.59 22.50 -5.39
C ILE A 414 2.05 21.44 -4.39
N LEU A 415 1.34 20.31 -4.36
CA LEU A 415 1.57 19.21 -3.43
C LEU A 415 1.90 17.93 -4.17
N LEU A 416 2.84 17.16 -3.63
CA LEU A 416 2.98 15.73 -3.91
C LEU A 416 2.37 14.95 -2.74
N HIS A 417 1.46 14.04 -3.03
CA HIS A 417 0.92 13.07 -2.09
C HIS A 417 1.68 11.76 -2.28
N GLU A 418 2.62 11.52 -1.37
CA GLU A 418 3.52 10.37 -1.42
C GLU A 418 2.82 9.14 -0.80
N ALA A 419 2.64 8.07 -1.57
CA ALA A 419 2.17 6.78 -1.09
C ALA A 419 3.13 6.24 -0.03
N ALA A 420 2.62 6.00 1.17
CA ALA A 420 3.42 5.47 2.27
C ALA A 420 2.59 4.50 3.10
N PRO A 421 2.56 3.22 2.68
CA PRO A 421 2.05 2.14 3.51
C PRO A 421 2.68 2.17 4.91
N ILE A 422 4.01 2.28 5.01
CA ILE A 422 4.71 2.43 6.29
C ILE A 422 4.81 3.91 6.68
N SER A 423 4.30 4.26 7.85
CA SER A 423 4.47 5.58 8.46
C SER A 423 5.32 5.51 9.72
N ALA A 424 5.95 6.64 10.10
CA ALA A 424 6.78 6.74 11.29
C ALA A 424 6.56 8.10 11.98
N GLU A 425 6.41 8.07 13.30
CA GLU A 425 6.26 9.24 14.15
C GLU A 425 7.23 9.17 15.33
N ARG A 426 7.80 10.33 15.71
CA ARG A 426 8.66 10.41 16.90
C ARG A 426 7.80 10.32 18.15
N ILE A 427 8.20 9.47 19.09
CA ILE A 427 7.63 9.35 20.44
C ILE A 427 8.75 9.48 21.47
N ASP A 428 8.88 10.66 22.07
CA ASP A 428 9.99 11.01 22.98
C ASP A 428 11.38 10.74 22.36
N ASP A 429 12.07 9.69 22.82
CA ASP A 429 13.39 9.27 22.34
C ASP A 429 13.33 8.02 21.42
N GLU A 430 12.12 7.58 21.08
CA GLU A 430 11.83 6.40 20.25
C GLU A 430 11.02 6.76 19.01
N VAL A 431 10.80 5.77 18.14
CA VAL A 431 9.96 5.92 16.93
C VAL A 431 8.81 4.93 16.95
N MET A 432 7.62 5.39 16.61
CA MET A 432 6.45 4.57 16.38
C MET A 432 6.25 4.38 14.88
N PHE A 433 6.48 3.16 14.41
CA PHE A 433 6.07 2.70 13.10
C PHE A 433 4.61 2.28 13.11
N ARG A 434 3.88 2.68 12.06
CA ARG A 434 2.57 2.10 11.74
C ARG A 434 2.63 1.48 10.36
N VAL A 435 2.28 0.20 10.29
CA VAL A 435 2.31 -0.62 9.07
C VAL A 435 0.90 -1.10 8.72
N PRO A 436 0.54 -1.26 7.45
CA PRO A 436 -0.72 -1.88 7.08
C PRO A 436 -0.70 -3.38 7.46
N ARG A 437 -1.88 -4.00 7.52
CA ARG A 437 -1.93 -5.46 7.51
C ARG A 437 -1.46 -5.95 6.15
N PRO A 438 -0.57 -6.96 6.05
CA PRO A 438 -0.02 -7.39 4.77
C PRO A 438 -1.10 -7.76 3.75
N ASN A 439 -2.20 -8.39 4.19
CA ASN A 439 -3.33 -8.76 3.34
C ASN A 439 -4.23 -7.60 2.86
N THR A 440 -3.90 -6.36 3.21
CA THR A 440 -4.63 -5.15 2.77
C THR A 440 -3.86 -4.31 1.75
N ILE A 441 -2.68 -4.78 1.34
CA ILE A 441 -1.85 -4.16 0.31
C ILE A 441 -1.54 -5.16 -0.79
N HIS A 442 -1.22 -4.65 -1.98
CA HIS A 442 -0.85 -5.47 -3.15
C HIS A 442 0.60 -5.25 -3.61
N VAL A 443 1.27 -4.24 -3.03
CA VAL A 443 2.65 -3.87 -3.35
C VAL A 443 3.46 -3.82 -2.06
N PRO A 444 4.70 -4.36 -2.03
CA PRO A 444 5.56 -4.26 -0.86
C PRO A 444 6.01 -2.82 -0.57
N ASP A 445 6.27 -2.52 0.70
CA ASP A 445 6.90 -1.26 1.13
C ASP A 445 8.08 -1.54 2.07
N GLU A 446 9.09 -0.67 2.00
CA GLU A 446 10.35 -0.82 2.73
C GLU A 446 10.82 0.53 3.28
N VAL A 447 11.33 0.50 4.52
CA VAL A 447 11.95 1.65 5.20
C VAL A 447 13.25 1.22 5.88
N GLU A 448 14.40 1.63 5.34
CA GLU A 448 15.65 1.65 6.10
C GLU A 448 15.53 2.66 7.25
N PHE A 449 15.91 2.28 8.48
CA PHE A 449 15.72 3.14 9.65
C PHE A 449 16.95 3.27 10.56
N LEU A 450 17.80 2.24 10.65
CA LEU A 450 18.98 2.25 11.53
C LEU A 450 20.17 1.56 10.87
N ASP A 451 21.31 2.24 10.78
CA ASP A 451 22.60 1.65 10.41
C ASP A 451 23.43 1.40 11.68
N VAL A 452 23.71 0.15 12.01
CA VAL A 452 24.38 -0.23 13.26
C VAL A 452 25.12 -1.56 13.12
N ALA A 453 26.29 -1.68 13.74
CA ALA A 453 27.07 -2.92 13.81
C ALA A 453 27.33 -3.59 12.45
N GLY A 454 27.66 -2.80 11.43
CA GLY A 454 27.91 -3.25 10.07
C GLY A 454 26.65 -3.72 9.34
N ARG A 455 25.46 -3.31 9.79
CA ARG A 455 24.16 -3.70 9.22
C ARG A 455 23.21 -2.52 9.07
N LYS A 456 22.44 -2.50 7.99
CA LYS A 456 21.26 -1.62 7.87
C LYS A 456 20.01 -2.42 8.21
N LEU A 457 19.22 -1.92 9.15
CA LEU A 457 17.92 -2.47 9.51
C LEU A 457 16.85 -1.77 8.68
N ALA A 458 16.02 -2.56 8.02
CA ALA A 458 14.89 -2.10 7.22
C ALA A 458 13.60 -2.78 7.66
N LEU A 459 12.55 -2.02 7.90
CA LEU A 459 11.20 -2.54 8.12
C LEU A 459 10.54 -2.77 6.76
N VAL A 460 10.03 -3.97 6.52
CA VAL A 460 9.42 -4.37 5.24
C VAL A 460 8.04 -4.98 5.49
N VAL A 461 7.07 -4.59 4.66
CA VAL A 461 5.76 -5.26 4.57
C VAL A 461 5.65 -5.88 3.20
N VAL A 462 5.35 -7.19 3.14
CA VAL A 462 5.22 -7.96 1.91
C VAL A 462 3.81 -8.51 1.80
N PRO A 463 3.08 -8.24 0.70
CA PRO A 463 1.71 -8.70 0.49
C PRO A 463 1.60 -10.23 0.42
N PRO A 464 0.39 -10.81 0.49
CA PRO A 464 0.18 -12.24 0.31
C PRO A 464 0.69 -12.77 -1.02
N LEU A 465 1.11 -14.04 -1.02
CA LEU A 465 1.46 -14.80 -2.24
C LEU A 465 2.47 -14.09 -3.15
N SER A 466 3.34 -13.27 -2.56
CA SER A 466 4.21 -12.36 -3.28
C SER A 466 5.68 -12.73 -3.08
N ARG A 467 6.46 -12.47 -4.12
CA ARG A 467 7.92 -12.59 -4.09
C ARG A 467 8.53 -11.25 -3.74
N TYR A 468 9.51 -11.25 -2.84
CA TYR A 468 10.28 -10.06 -2.49
C TYR A 468 11.79 -10.34 -2.66
N PRO A 469 12.53 -9.46 -3.37
CA PRO A 469 13.94 -9.66 -3.65
C PRO A 469 14.81 -9.44 -2.40
N VAL A 470 15.85 -10.26 -2.25
CA VAL A 470 16.86 -10.14 -1.18
C VAL A 470 18.25 -10.45 -1.74
N GLN A 471 19.29 -9.88 -1.17
CA GLN A 471 20.67 -10.17 -1.58
C GLN A 471 21.26 -11.35 -0.80
N PRO A 472 22.19 -12.12 -1.40
CA PRO A 472 22.90 -13.17 -0.68
C PRO A 472 23.62 -12.63 0.56
N GLY A 473 23.38 -13.26 1.72
CA GLY A 473 23.98 -12.86 2.99
C GLY A 473 23.21 -11.80 3.78
N GLU A 474 22.08 -11.31 3.26
CA GLU A 474 21.11 -10.55 4.05
C GLU A 474 20.39 -11.47 5.05
N GLY A 475 19.98 -10.89 6.17
CA GLY A 475 19.19 -11.58 7.19
C GLY A 475 17.74 -11.13 7.19
N VAL A 476 16.82 -12.01 7.61
CA VAL A 476 15.41 -11.69 7.80
C VAL A 476 14.96 -12.15 9.19
N LYS A 477 14.39 -11.21 9.95
CA LYS A 477 13.67 -11.51 11.19
C LYS A 477 12.19 -11.15 11.00
N VAL A 478 11.33 -12.17 10.93
CA VAL A 478 9.88 -11.96 10.76
C VAL A 478 9.28 -11.53 12.11
N ILE A 479 8.39 -10.53 12.05
CA ILE A 479 7.67 -9.99 13.21
C ILE A 479 6.15 -10.18 13.12
N ALA A 480 5.61 -10.44 11.92
CA ALA A 480 4.26 -10.94 11.69
C ALA A 480 4.19 -11.75 10.38
N GLY A 481 3.31 -12.75 10.30
CA GLY A 481 3.14 -13.62 9.11
C GLY A 481 4.29 -14.60 8.92
N ARG A 482 4.53 -15.03 7.67
CA ARG A 482 5.61 -15.98 7.34
C ARG A 482 6.28 -15.70 6.01
N VAL A 483 7.55 -16.09 5.91
CA VAL A 483 8.31 -16.07 4.66
C VAL A 483 8.97 -17.42 4.41
N LEU A 484 9.09 -17.78 3.13
CA LEU A 484 9.71 -18.99 2.66
C LEU A 484 10.78 -18.68 1.61
N TRP A 485 11.78 -19.55 1.51
CA TRP A 485 12.69 -19.59 0.36
C TRP A 485 13.20 -21.01 0.14
N THR A 486 13.72 -21.26 -1.05
CA THR A 486 14.39 -22.52 -1.38
C THR A 486 15.89 -22.26 -1.52
N ASP A 487 16.71 -23.07 -0.86
CA ASP A 487 18.16 -22.95 -0.96
C ASP A 487 18.75 -23.64 -2.20
N THR A 488 20.07 -23.53 -2.35
CA THR A 488 20.80 -24.15 -3.47
C THR A 488 20.75 -25.68 -3.48
N ASP A 489 20.41 -26.30 -2.34
CA ASP A 489 20.24 -27.75 -2.21
C ASP A 489 18.79 -28.20 -2.48
N GLY A 490 17.91 -27.26 -2.83
CA GLY A 490 16.49 -27.51 -3.08
C GLY A 490 15.65 -27.64 -1.80
N LYS A 491 16.21 -27.33 -0.63
CA LYS A 491 15.48 -27.38 0.65
C LYS A 491 14.70 -26.09 0.86
N THR A 492 13.41 -26.23 1.16
CA THR A 492 12.58 -25.09 1.57
C THR A 492 12.81 -24.76 3.04
N HIS A 493 12.96 -23.47 3.32
CA HIS A 493 13.07 -22.92 4.65
C HIS A 493 11.89 -21.99 4.92
N GLU A 494 11.44 -21.96 6.16
CA GLU A 494 10.40 -21.03 6.64
C GLU A 494 10.94 -20.21 7.80
N ARG A 495 10.52 -18.94 7.88
CA ARG A 495 10.68 -18.08 9.05
C ARG A 495 9.34 -17.45 9.43
N THR A 496 9.11 -17.37 10.74
CA THR A 496 7.94 -16.78 11.41
C THR A 496 8.44 -15.93 12.60
N GLN A 497 7.54 -15.51 13.49
CA GLN A 497 7.88 -14.72 14.67
C GLN A 497 8.89 -15.38 15.63
N ALA A 498 9.01 -16.70 15.65
CA ALA A 498 10.01 -17.39 16.46
C ALA A 498 10.34 -18.79 15.92
N PRO A 499 11.58 -19.28 16.08
CA PRO A 499 11.92 -20.68 15.86
C PRO A 499 11.39 -21.55 17.02
N ALA A 500 11.74 -22.85 17.01
CA ALA A 500 11.31 -23.78 18.06
C ALA A 500 11.89 -23.41 19.44
N PRO A 501 11.16 -23.68 20.55
CA PRO A 501 11.60 -23.36 21.91
C PRO A 501 13.02 -23.83 22.22
N PHE A 502 13.80 -22.98 22.90
CA PHE A 502 15.18 -23.25 23.30
C PHE A 502 16.19 -23.54 22.17
N GLU A 503 15.81 -23.43 20.89
CA GLU A 503 16.71 -23.60 19.75
C GLU A 503 17.30 -22.26 19.27
N SER A 504 18.35 -22.35 18.45
CA SER A 504 18.97 -21.21 17.76
C SER A 504 18.99 -21.48 16.25
N ARG A 505 18.64 -20.47 15.45
CA ARG A 505 18.48 -20.60 13.99
C ARG A 505 19.04 -19.39 13.28
N THR A 506 19.74 -19.62 12.17
CA THR A 506 20.24 -18.50 11.36
C THR A 506 19.10 -17.67 10.77
N ILE A 507 19.27 -16.36 10.75
CA ILE A 507 18.37 -15.43 10.05
C ILE A 507 18.85 -15.13 8.63
N THR A 508 20.07 -15.56 8.28
CA THR A 508 20.64 -15.37 6.94
C THR A 508 19.84 -16.12 5.88
N ILE A 509 19.55 -15.43 4.77
CA ILE A 509 18.89 -16.01 3.61
C ILE A 509 19.94 -16.56 2.64
N ALA A 510 19.78 -17.84 2.33
CA ALA A 510 20.55 -18.56 1.31
C ALA A 510 19.60 -19.00 0.19
N SER A 511 18.93 -18.05 -0.46
CA SER A 511 17.94 -18.33 -1.51
C SER A 511 18.61 -18.57 -2.87
N ILE A 512 18.17 -19.59 -3.60
CA ILE A 512 18.68 -19.93 -4.93
C ILE A 512 18.38 -18.84 -5.98
N ASP A 513 17.28 -18.11 -5.81
CA ASP A 513 16.82 -17.09 -6.75
C ASP A 513 16.87 -15.68 -6.18
N ALA A 514 17.60 -15.48 -5.08
CA ALA A 514 17.77 -14.19 -4.42
C ALA A 514 16.40 -13.56 -4.03
N SER A 515 15.46 -14.40 -3.57
CA SER A 515 14.14 -13.94 -3.16
C SER A 515 13.54 -14.74 -2.00
N ILE A 516 12.57 -14.13 -1.33
CA ILE A 516 11.68 -14.75 -0.35
C ILE A 516 10.23 -14.67 -0.85
N PHE A 517 9.37 -15.53 -0.31
CA PHE A 517 7.97 -15.66 -0.70
C PHE A 517 7.04 -15.68 0.51
N THR A 518 5.88 -15.06 0.40
CA THR A 518 4.84 -15.10 1.45
C THR A 518 3.72 -16.09 1.12
N ARG A 519 2.88 -16.40 2.12
CA ARG A 519 1.65 -17.19 1.99
C ARG A 519 0.42 -16.28 2.02
N ASN A 520 -0.77 -16.83 2.30
CA ASN A 520 -2.05 -16.12 2.30
C ASN A 520 -2.08 -14.93 3.27
N GLU A 521 -1.30 -14.96 4.34
CA GLU A 521 -1.27 -13.90 5.35
C GLU A 521 -0.28 -12.76 5.06
N GLY A 522 0.61 -12.90 4.07
CA GLY A 522 1.71 -11.95 3.84
C GLY A 522 2.76 -11.97 4.97
N ALA A 523 3.58 -10.92 5.08
CA ALA A 523 4.56 -10.79 6.15
C ALA A 523 4.89 -9.34 6.52
N VAL A 524 5.24 -9.12 7.79
CA VAL A 524 5.98 -7.93 8.27
C VAL A 524 7.31 -8.43 8.85
N LEU A 525 8.42 -7.84 8.43
CA LEU A 525 9.76 -8.31 8.80
C LEU A 525 10.77 -7.17 8.95
N ILE A 526 11.85 -7.44 9.70
CA ILE A 526 13.08 -6.65 9.67
C ILE A 526 14.06 -7.34 8.72
N LEU A 527 14.39 -6.65 7.64
CA LEU A 527 15.46 -7.01 6.71
C LEU A 527 16.77 -6.43 7.24
N ILE A 528 17.81 -7.27 7.29
CA ILE A 528 19.11 -6.96 7.88
C ILE A 528 20.14 -6.99 6.76
N LYS A 529 20.38 -5.83 6.16
CA LYS A 529 21.29 -5.67 5.03
C LYS A 529 22.72 -5.49 5.50
N LYS A 530 23.68 -5.82 4.65
CA LYS A 530 25.10 -5.50 4.92
C LYS A 530 25.31 -3.98 4.86
N SER A 531 26.07 -3.44 5.81
CA SER A 531 26.54 -2.06 5.80
C SER A 531 28.06 -2.01 5.78
N THR A 532 28.60 -0.94 5.20
CA THR A 532 30.02 -0.58 5.27
C THR A 532 30.22 0.76 5.98
N THR A 533 29.15 1.35 6.53
CA THR A 533 29.15 2.69 7.12
C THR A 533 28.98 2.70 8.64
N SER A 534 28.68 1.56 9.26
CA SER A 534 28.52 1.40 10.72
C SER A 534 29.51 0.42 11.36
N GLY A 535 30.75 0.43 10.85
CA GLY A 535 31.86 -0.39 11.35
C GLY A 535 31.83 -1.86 10.89
N GLU A 536 32.85 -2.62 11.28
CA GLU A 536 32.97 -4.05 10.98
C GLU A 536 33.40 -4.84 12.23
N PRO A 537 32.83 -6.04 12.48
CA PRO A 537 33.22 -6.86 13.61
C PRO A 537 34.64 -7.47 13.44
N PRO A 538 35.35 -7.79 14.54
CA PRO A 538 34.92 -7.67 15.93
C PRO A 538 34.97 -6.22 16.45
N PHE A 539 33.96 -5.83 17.23
CA PHE A 539 33.87 -4.52 17.85
C PHE A 539 34.57 -4.55 19.21
N THR A 540 35.67 -3.82 19.34
CA THR A 540 36.50 -3.76 20.55
C THR A 540 36.21 -2.53 21.42
N ASP A 541 35.45 -1.55 20.89
CA ASP A 541 35.14 -0.28 21.55
C ASP A 541 33.77 0.23 21.08
N MET A 542 32.98 0.84 21.98
CA MET A 542 31.64 1.34 21.65
C MET A 542 31.63 2.47 20.60
N ASN A 543 32.74 3.19 20.41
CA ASN A 543 32.88 4.18 19.33
C ASN A 543 32.88 3.54 17.92
N GLN A 544 33.11 2.24 17.81
CA GLN A 544 32.99 1.50 16.56
C GLN A 544 31.54 1.06 16.27
N LEU A 545 30.66 1.19 17.26
CA LEU A 545 29.25 0.77 17.21
C LEU A 545 28.28 1.94 17.06
N VAL A 546 28.75 3.14 16.74
CA VAL A 546 27.89 4.32 16.52
C VAL A 546 26.79 3.98 15.51
N ALA A 547 25.54 4.22 15.91
CA ALA A 547 24.39 3.98 15.07
C ALA A 547 23.98 5.25 14.31
N TYR A 548 23.55 5.09 13.06
CA TYR A 548 23.13 6.21 12.21
C TYR A 548 21.66 6.08 11.81
N ASN A 549 20.96 7.20 11.81
CA ASN A 549 19.59 7.31 11.35
C ASN A 549 19.54 7.16 9.82
N LEU A 550 18.67 6.28 9.31
CA LEU A 550 18.50 6.03 7.87
C LEU A 550 17.13 6.45 7.32
N PHE A 551 16.28 7.10 8.11
CA PHE A 551 14.92 7.44 7.69
C PHE A 551 14.93 8.29 6.41
N PRO A 552 14.28 7.83 5.32
CA PRO A 552 14.28 8.52 4.05
C PRO A 552 13.46 9.81 4.10
N LEU A 553 13.65 10.66 3.09
CA LEU A 553 13.00 11.98 2.97
C LEU A 553 11.49 12.03 3.14
N ARG A 554 10.78 10.94 2.83
CA ARG A 554 9.32 10.87 2.97
C ARG A 554 8.85 11.04 4.41
N PHE A 555 9.75 10.92 5.39
CA PHE A 555 9.43 11.09 6.81
C PHE A 555 9.68 12.53 7.31
N PRO A 556 8.89 12.98 8.32
CA PRO A 556 9.06 14.30 8.92
C PRO A 556 10.48 14.52 9.46
N GLY A 557 10.95 15.78 9.41
CA GLY A 557 12.25 16.15 9.98
C GLY A 557 12.39 15.80 11.47
N ALA A 558 11.28 15.75 12.21
CA ALA A 558 11.25 15.32 13.62
C ALA A 558 11.74 13.87 13.82
N VAL A 559 11.58 12.99 12.84
CA VAL A 559 12.07 11.61 12.84
C VAL A 559 13.47 11.53 12.22
N ARG A 560 13.67 12.17 11.06
CA ARG A 560 14.96 12.13 10.32
C ARG A 560 16.14 12.74 11.09
N HIS A 561 15.88 13.68 11.99
CA HIS A 561 16.93 14.33 12.78
C HIS A 561 17.11 13.71 14.18
N MET A 562 16.44 12.59 14.48
CA MET A 562 16.69 11.85 15.73
C MET A 562 18.06 11.18 15.70
N SER A 563 18.69 11.10 16.87
CA SER A 563 19.87 10.27 17.11
C SER A 563 19.51 9.10 18.02
N PHE A 564 20.18 7.97 17.82
CA PHE A 564 19.97 6.74 18.59
C PHE A 564 21.27 6.35 19.30
N PRO A 565 21.63 7.02 20.41
CA PRO A 565 22.89 6.76 21.09
C PRO A 565 22.84 5.44 21.88
N TRP A 566 24.00 4.78 21.95
CA TRP A 566 24.24 3.76 22.97
C TRP A 566 24.40 4.43 24.33
N VAL A 567 23.59 4.01 25.30
CA VAL A 567 23.65 4.47 26.68
C VAL A 567 24.04 3.29 27.55
N LYS A 568 25.03 3.48 28.42
CA LYS A 568 25.45 2.45 29.36
C LYS A 568 24.28 2.14 30.30
N VAL A 569 24.03 0.87 30.57
CA VAL A 569 22.81 0.45 31.27
C VAL A 569 22.76 1.02 32.69
N GLU A 570 23.89 1.20 33.37
CA GLU A 570 23.93 1.86 34.68
C GLU A 570 23.36 3.29 34.69
N ASP A 571 23.39 3.98 33.54
CA ASP A 571 22.90 5.35 33.36
C ASP A 571 21.43 5.42 32.92
N ARG A 572 20.79 4.28 32.66
CA ARG A 572 19.37 4.24 32.29
C ARG A 572 18.49 4.50 33.53
N PRO A 573 17.34 5.19 33.37
CA PRO A 573 16.47 5.53 34.51
C PRO A 573 15.92 4.30 35.23
N TRP A 574 15.80 3.17 34.53
CA TRP A 574 15.32 1.89 35.08
C TRP A 574 16.43 1.01 35.70
N ALA A 575 17.69 1.44 35.64
CA ALA A 575 18.81 0.70 36.23
C ALA A 575 18.68 0.59 37.75
N ASN A 576 18.21 1.67 38.41
CA ASN A 576 18.03 1.75 39.86
C ASN A 576 19.30 1.34 40.65
N GLY A 577 20.48 1.74 40.15
CA GLY A 577 21.78 1.47 40.77
C GLY A 577 22.41 0.10 40.47
N ARG A 578 21.80 -0.70 39.58
CA ARG A 578 22.33 -1.98 39.06
C ARG A 578 23.34 -1.77 37.92
N PHE A 579 24.07 -2.84 37.57
CA PHE A 579 24.97 -2.92 36.39
C PHE A 579 26.17 -1.97 36.42
N LYS A 580 26.63 -1.62 37.63
CA LYS A 580 27.74 -0.68 37.79
C LYS A 580 29.02 -1.24 37.21
N ASP A 581 29.73 -0.39 36.47
CA ASP A 581 31.02 -0.73 35.85
C ASP A 581 30.95 -1.84 34.78
N ASP A 582 29.75 -2.36 34.45
CA ASP A 582 29.58 -3.38 33.41
C ASP A 582 29.63 -2.74 32.02
N GLU A 583 30.37 -3.35 31.10
CA GLU A 583 30.36 -2.99 29.67
C GLU A 583 29.07 -3.49 29.00
N PHE A 584 27.93 -2.99 29.49
CA PHE A 584 26.57 -3.34 29.10
C PHE A 584 25.83 -2.08 28.66
N TYR A 585 25.40 -2.03 27.39
CA TYR A 585 24.79 -0.85 26.78
C TYR A 585 23.44 -1.16 26.14
N ASN A 586 22.61 -0.14 26.04
CA ASN A 586 21.27 -0.20 25.47
C ASN A 586 21.02 0.97 24.52
N LEU A 587 20.39 0.68 23.38
CA LEU A 587 19.88 1.65 22.41
C LEU A 587 18.36 1.43 22.32
N ILE A 588 17.61 2.46 22.72
CA ILE A 588 16.14 2.45 22.76
C ILE A 588 15.54 2.79 21.40
N GLY A 589 14.25 2.46 21.28
CA GLY A 589 13.84 1.58 20.22
C GLY A 589 12.75 2.12 19.31
N PHE A 590 12.04 1.13 18.78
CA PHE A 590 11.10 1.27 17.69
C PHE A 590 9.86 0.44 18.05
N HIS A 591 8.73 1.11 18.21
CA HIS A 591 7.44 0.44 18.30
C HIS A 591 6.93 0.15 16.89
N VAL A 592 6.37 -1.04 16.67
CA VAL A 592 5.72 -1.40 15.41
C VAL A 592 4.27 -1.78 15.69
N ARG A 593 3.33 -1.09 15.05
CA ARG A 593 1.88 -1.30 15.22
C ARG A 593 1.17 -1.39 13.88
N TYR A 594 -0.01 -2.00 13.87
CA TYR A 594 -0.89 -1.88 12.71
C TYR A 594 -1.43 -0.45 12.58
N ALA A 595 -1.58 0.02 11.34
CA ALA A 595 -2.00 1.37 10.98
C ALA A 595 -3.53 1.54 10.87
N ASP A 596 -4.28 0.43 11.02
CA ASP A 596 -5.74 0.45 11.10
C ASP A 596 -6.22 0.95 12.47
N ASP A 597 -7.55 1.02 12.63
CA ASP A 597 -8.18 1.55 13.83
C ASP A 597 -7.92 0.73 15.11
N SER A 598 -7.39 -0.50 14.98
CA SER A 598 -7.01 -1.30 16.15
C SER A 598 -5.79 -0.72 16.86
N ALA A 599 -4.87 -0.09 16.12
CA ALA A 599 -3.55 0.31 16.57
C ALA A 599 -2.83 -0.80 17.38
N GLU A 600 -3.10 -2.06 17.02
CA GLU A 600 -2.61 -3.25 17.71
C GLU A 600 -1.07 -3.31 17.62
N SER A 601 -0.43 -3.67 18.74
CA SER A 601 1.01 -3.81 18.81
C SER A 601 1.46 -5.07 18.08
N ILE A 602 2.45 -4.95 17.20
CA ILE A 602 3.12 -6.10 16.58
C ILE A 602 4.32 -6.48 17.43
N CYS A 603 5.23 -5.53 17.65
CA CYS A 603 6.37 -5.70 18.54
C CYS A 603 6.97 -4.35 18.96
N HIS A 604 7.70 -4.34 20.06
CA HIS A 604 8.68 -3.31 20.37
C HIS A 604 10.09 -3.85 20.09
N VAL A 605 10.97 -3.02 19.53
CA VAL A 605 12.31 -3.40 19.06
C VAL A 605 13.35 -2.49 19.68
N GLN A 606 14.33 -3.06 20.38
CA GLN A 606 15.46 -2.32 20.95
C GLN A 606 16.76 -3.12 20.87
N LEU A 607 17.90 -2.47 21.06
CA LEU A 607 19.21 -3.09 20.86
C LEU A 607 20.08 -3.04 22.11
N TRP A 608 20.99 -4.00 22.21
CA TRP A 608 21.82 -4.21 23.39
C TRP A 608 23.24 -4.63 22.98
N THR A 609 24.22 -4.31 23.84
CA THR A 609 25.57 -4.84 23.73
C THR A 609 26.10 -5.32 25.06
N ALA A 610 26.92 -6.37 25.04
CA ALA A 610 27.62 -6.88 26.22
C ALA A 610 29.08 -7.18 25.90
N GLY A 611 29.99 -6.64 26.69
CA GLY A 611 31.41 -6.92 26.61
C GLY A 611 31.77 -8.33 27.10
N VAL A 612 33.03 -8.73 26.88
CA VAL A 612 33.56 -10.02 27.32
C VAL A 612 33.37 -10.22 28.83
N ASN A 613 32.91 -11.40 29.24
CA ASN A 613 32.53 -11.76 30.62
C ASN A 613 31.31 -11.04 31.22
N VAL A 614 30.63 -10.16 30.47
CA VAL A 614 29.46 -9.42 30.99
C VAL A 614 28.20 -10.30 30.99
N SER A 615 27.39 -10.16 32.04
CA SER A 615 26.05 -10.71 32.15
C SER A 615 25.03 -9.58 32.08
N ALA A 616 23.99 -9.72 31.24
CA ALA A 616 22.87 -8.79 31.22
C ALA A 616 21.96 -8.89 32.46
N GLY A 617 22.28 -9.80 33.40
CA GLY A 617 21.57 -10.01 34.66
C GLY A 617 20.36 -10.93 34.51
N PHE A 618 20.25 -11.95 35.37
CA PHE A 618 19.11 -12.86 35.37
C PHE A 618 17.83 -12.13 35.79
N HIS A 619 16.81 -12.18 34.94
CA HIS A 619 15.49 -11.59 35.15
C HIS A 619 14.39 -12.53 34.62
N ASN A 620 13.12 -12.20 34.83
CA ASN A 620 11.99 -13.09 34.52
C ASN A 620 10.70 -12.38 34.07
N HIS A 621 10.80 -11.11 33.67
CA HIS A 621 9.69 -10.30 33.12
C HIS A 621 8.42 -10.27 34.01
N ILE A 622 8.58 -10.18 35.33
CA ILE A 622 7.43 -10.03 36.23
C ILE A 622 6.79 -8.64 36.18
N GLY A 623 7.54 -7.63 35.71
CA GLY A 623 7.12 -6.22 35.68
C GLY A 623 6.17 -5.89 34.54
N ASP A 624 6.36 -6.51 33.37
CA ASP A 624 5.61 -6.25 32.13
C ASP A 624 5.36 -7.55 31.36
N THR A 625 4.36 -7.56 30.48
CA THR A 625 3.96 -8.77 29.73
C THR A 625 4.34 -8.69 28.26
N PHE A 626 5.20 -9.60 27.81
CA PHE A 626 5.55 -9.79 26.41
C PHE A 626 6.23 -11.15 26.19
N ALA A 627 6.23 -11.60 24.94
CA ALA A 627 6.99 -12.72 24.43
C ALA A 627 8.24 -12.18 23.73
N GLU A 628 9.45 -12.41 24.27
CA GLU A 628 10.68 -11.86 23.69
C GLU A 628 11.45 -12.88 22.87
N ILE A 629 12.02 -12.41 21.76
CA ILE A 629 12.97 -13.14 20.94
C ILE A 629 14.17 -12.24 20.67
N HIS A 630 15.38 -12.76 20.81
CA HIS A 630 16.59 -12.01 20.47
C HIS A 630 17.21 -12.50 19.16
N ALA A 631 17.62 -11.56 18.31
CA ALA A 631 18.44 -11.80 17.15
C ALA A 631 19.83 -11.21 17.35
N CYS A 632 20.85 -12.06 17.34
CA CYS A 632 22.25 -11.67 17.43
C CYS A 632 22.73 -11.15 16.08
N LEU A 633 23.15 -9.87 16.02
CA LEU A 633 23.82 -9.33 14.84
C LEU A 633 25.28 -9.76 14.82
N VAL A 634 25.92 -9.69 15.98
CA VAL A 634 27.34 -9.98 16.17
C VAL A 634 27.54 -10.68 17.50
N ASN A 635 28.18 -11.85 17.47
CA ASN A 635 28.65 -12.54 18.66
C ASN A 635 30.16 -12.31 18.79
N GLY A 636 30.58 -11.47 19.73
CA GLY A 636 31.96 -10.98 19.84
C GLY A 636 32.96 -12.09 20.10
N THR A 637 32.58 -13.10 20.88
CA THR A 637 33.43 -14.25 21.24
C THR A 637 33.11 -15.52 20.46
N GLY A 638 31.96 -15.55 19.77
CA GLY A 638 31.35 -16.76 19.21
C GLY A 638 30.73 -17.69 20.25
N GLN A 639 30.65 -17.28 21.53
CA GLN A 639 30.13 -18.08 22.64
C GLN A 639 29.03 -17.35 23.44
N GLY A 640 28.70 -16.11 23.09
CA GLY A 640 27.60 -15.37 23.71
C GLY A 640 26.23 -15.98 23.40
N GLY A 641 25.25 -15.78 24.28
CA GLY A 641 23.89 -16.23 24.05
C GLY A 641 23.02 -16.22 25.28
N MET A 642 21.87 -16.88 25.18
CA MET A 642 20.85 -16.88 26.23
C MET A 642 21.05 -18.04 27.20
N SER A 643 20.92 -17.77 28.50
CA SER A 643 20.92 -18.76 29.57
C SER A 643 19.63 -18.69 30.37
N TRP A 644 19.12 -19.84 30.81
CA TRP A 644 17.87 -19.93 31.59
C TRP A 644 17.97 -20.96 32.71
N ALA A 645 17.36 -20.66 33.85
CA ALA A 645 17.30 -21.56 35.00
C ALA A 645 16.52 -22.84 34.66
N THR A 646 17.08 -23.99 35.05
CA THR A 646 16.48 -25.32 34.89
C THR A 646 15.88 -25.88 36.18
N VAL A 647 15.91 -25.07 37.24
CA VAL A 647 15.34 -25.35 38.56
C VAL A 647 14.13 -24.43 38.83
N PRO A 648 13.26 -24.75 39.81
CA PRO A 648 12.19 -23.84 40.21
C PRO A 648 12.70 -22.44 40.59
N ASP A 649 11.88 -21.41 40.39
CA ASP A 649 12.29 -20.01 40.58
C ASP A 649 12.78 -19.70 42.00
N ALA A 650 12.27 -20.41 43.01
CA ALA A 650 12.66 -20.26 44.41
C ALA A 650 14.06 -20.84 44.72
N ASP A 651 14.57 -21.73 43.86
CA ASP A 651 15.84 -22.43 44.05
C ASP A 651 17.00 -21.78 43.27
N PHE A 652 16.72 -20.68 42.56
CA PHE A 652 17.67 -19.92 41.77
C PHE A 652 17.90 -18.53 42.39
N ASP A 653 19.16 -18.19 42.67
CA ASP A 653 19.55 -16.84 43.13
C ASP A 653 20.04 -16.01 41.92
N PRO A 654 19.22 -15.08 41.38
CA PRO A 654 19.61 -14.30 40.21
C PRO A 654 20.77 -13.32 40.48
N ALA A 655 21.05 -13.00 41.75
CA ALA A 655 22.19 -12.16 42.12
C ALA A 655 23.51 -12.96 42.21
N LYS A 656 23.43 -14.28 42.35
CA LYS A 656 24.57 -15.21 42.43
C LYS A 656 24.27 -16.49 41.64
N PRO A 657 24.16 -16.38 40.30
CA PRO A 657 23.74 -17.50 39.47
C PRO A 657 24.73 -18.66 39.54
N ASP A 658 24.21 -19.85 39.85
CA ASP A 658 24.96 -21.10 39.91
C ASP A 658 24.91 -21.80 38.53
N LYS A 659 26.09 -22.11 37.98
CA LYS A 659 26.21 -22.73 36.64
C LYS A 659 25.54 -24.09 36.53
N ASP A 660 25.42 -24.81 37.63
CA ASP A 660 24.78 -26.14 37.63
C ASP A 660 23.24 -26.06 37.60
N LYS A 661 22.67 -24.84 37.75
CA LYS A 661 21.22 -24.59 37.83
C LYS A 661 20.64 -23.88 36.61
N TYR A 662 21.43 -23.66 35.57
CA TYR A 662 20.96 -23.10 34.31
C TYR A 662 21.53 -23.84 33.12
N SER A 663 20.82 -23.75 31.99
CA SER A 663 21.30 -24.17 30.67
C SER A 663 21.50 -22.94 29.79
N SER A 664 22.16 -23.14 28.65
CA SER A 664 22.50 -22.06 27.73
C SER A 664 22.35 -22.49 26.28
N VAL A 665 21.96 -21.55 25.44
CA VAL A 665 21.96 -21.67 23.98
C VAL A 665 22.85 -20.56 23.43
N VAL A 666 23.89 -20.94 22.68
CA VAL A 666 24.71 -19.98 21.95
C VAL A 666 23.87 -19.41 20.82
N VAL A 667 23.91 -18.09 20.65
CA VAL A 667 23.23 -17.41 19.54
C VAL A 667 24.31 -16.81 18.62
N PRO A 668 24.74 -17.53 17.58
CA PRO A 668 25.79 -17.05 16.68
C PRO A 668 25.43 -15.73 16.00
N SER A 669 26.43 -15.04 15.45
CA SER A 669 26.18 -13.87 14.59
C SER A 669 25.18 -14.22 13.47
N MET A 670 24.21 -13.34 13.23
CA MET A 670 23.12 -13.55 12.28
C MET A 670 22.28 -14.80 12.58
N ALA A 671 21.93 -14.98 13.87
CA ALA A 671 21.00 -15.99 14.33
C ALA A 671 20.02 -15.43 15.37
N GLU A 672 18.87 -16.07 15.49
CA GLU A 672 17.86 -15.80 16.51
C GLU A 672 17.64 -17.05 17.38
N HIS A 673 17.19 -16.89 18.63
CA HIS A 673 16.78 -18.01 19.47
C HIS A 673 15.26 -18.17 19.53
N GLY A 674 14.79 -19.33 19.99
CA GLY A 674 13.37 -19.60 20.18
C GLY A 674 12.84 -19.21 21.56
N PRO A 675 11.54 -19.42 21.80
CA PRO A 675 10.90 -19.12 23.07
C PRO A 675 11.64 -19.70 24.27
N LEU A 676 11.82 -18.88 25.32
CA LEU A 676 12.36 -19.29 26.62
C LEU A 676 11.31 -19.24 27.74
N TRP A 677 10.15 -18.61 27.49
CA TRP A 677 9.04 -18.61 28.42
C TRP A 677 8.44 -20.01 28.54
N ARG A 678 7.74 -20.25 29.65
CA ARG A 678 7.05 -21.51 29.90
C ARG A 678 5.79 -21.57 29.04
N THR A 679 5.57 -22.70 28.40
CA THR A 679 4.40 -22.97 27.57
C THR A 679 3.66 -24.21 28.06
N SER A 680 2.39 -24.33 27.69
CA SER A 680 1.68 -25.60 27.76
C SER A 680 2.16 -26.57 26.67
N ALA A 681 1.63 -27.79 26.67
CA ALA A 681 1.98 -28.81 25.68
C ALA A 681 1.63 -28.39 24.24
N ASP A 682 0.61 -27.57 24.07
CA ASP A 682 0.17 -27.04 22.78
C ASP A 682 0.82 -25.68 22.44
N GLY A 683 1.83 -25.26 23.20
CA GLY A 683 2.59 -24.03 22.93
C GLY A 683 1.96 -22.75 23.47
N MET A 684 0.82 -22.83 24.14
CA MET A 684 0.19 -21.67 24.79
C MET A 684 1.11 -21.08 25.87
N PRO A 685 1.33 -19.75 25.91
CA PRO A 685 2.13 -19.15 26.97
C PRO A 685 1.46 -19.32 28.33
N LEU A 686 2.22 -19.71 29.35
CA LEU A 686 1.72 -19.71 30.72
C LEU A 686 1.71 -18.28 31.27
N PHE A 687 0.67 -17.96 32.03
CA PHE A 687 0.51 -16.65 32.66
C PHE A 687 0.58 -16.73 34.18
N ARG A 688 1.24 -15.75 34.78
CA ARG A 688 1.28 -15.55 36.23
C ARG A 688 -0.04 -14.92 36.73
N PRO A 689 -0.31 -14.94 38.04
CA PRO A 689 -1.49 -14.28 38.61
C PRO A 689 -1.59 -12.77 38.33
N ASN A 690 -0.46 -12.10 38.12
CA ASN A 690 -0.41 -10.68 37.72
C ASN A 690 -0.53 -10.47 36.20
N ARG A 691 -0.85 -11.52 35.44
CA ARG A 691 -1.08 -11.53 33.98
C ARG A 691 0.17 -11.30 33.12
N THR A 692 1.37 -11.49 33.66
CA THR A 692 2.58 -11.53 32.84
C THR A 692 2.88 -12.93 32.32
N VAL A 693 3.47 -13.02 31.14
CA VAL A 693 4.01 -14.28 30.60
C VAL A 693 5.03 -14.84 31.59
N ASP A 694 4.93 -16.14 31.88
CA ASP A 694 5.78 -16.79 32.86
C ASP A 694 7.10 -17.25 32.25
N TYR A 695 8.19 -16.59 32.65
CA TYR A 695 9.55 -16.97 32.30
C TYR A 695 10.27 -17.65 33.49
N PRO A 696 11.15 -18.63 33.24
CA PRO A 696 12.21 -18.92 34.20
C PRO A 696 13.16 -17.70 34.32
N TRP A 697 13.98 -17.65 35.36
CA TRP A 697 15.10 -16.70 35.38
C TRP A 697 15.99 -16.92 34.16
N HIS A 698 16.29 -15.88 33.40
CA HIS A 698 17.14 -15.95 32.21
C HIS A 698 17.94 -14.66 31.98
N ALA A 699 19.01 -14.75 31.19
CA ALA A 699 19.89 -13.64 30.84
C ALA A 699 20.64 -13.89 29.54
N TRP A 700 21.02 -12.82 28.84
CA TRP A 700 22.15 -12.88 27.90
C TRP A 700 23.47 -12.91 28.66
N LEU A 701 24.33 -13.88 28.36
CA LEU A 701 25.69 -13.97 28.89
C LEU A 701 26.67 -13.85 27.73
N ALA A 702 27.58 -12.89 27.80
CA ALA A 702 28.69 -12.82 26.87
C ALA A 702 29.70 -13.94 27.12
N GLY A 703 30.40 -14.36 26.08
CA GLY A 703 31.43 -15.39 26.21
C GLY A 703 32.58 -14.97 27.13
N SER A 704 33.21 -15.95 27.76
CA SER A 704 34.34 -15.71 28.65
C SER A 704 35.63 -15.39 27.89
N GLY A 705 36.46 -14.51 28.44
CA GLY A 705 37.72 -14.11 27.81
C GLY A 705 38.52 -13.07 28.59
N ASP A 706 39.56 -12.53 27.95
CA ASP A 706 40.39 -11.45 28.49
C ASP A 706 39.72 -10.09 28.22
N PRO A 707 39.28 -9.32 29.24
CA PRO A 707 38.63 -8.02 29.04
C PRO A 707 39.50 -7.00 28.28
N GLU A 708 40.83 -7.10 28.36
CA GLU A 708 41.76 -6.26 27.59
C GLU A 708 41.70 -6.56 26.09
N LYS A 709 41.08 -7.67 25.70
CA LYS A 709 40.76 -8.07 24.33
C LYS A 709 39.26 -8.01 24.10
N GLN A 710 38.67 -6.86 24.44
CA GLN A 710 37.25 -6.60 24.37
C GLN A 710 36.67 -6.98 23.00
N LYS A 711 35.50 -7.62 23.02
CA LYS A 711 34.70 -7.97 21.85
C LYS A 711 33.23 -7.96 22.26
N PHE A 712 32.50 -6.97 21.77
CA PHE A 712 31.09 -6.81 22.09
C PHE A 712 30.22 -7.83 21.35
N ASP A 713 29.33 -8.48 22.09
CA ASP A 713 28.09 -9.01 21.53
C ASP A 713 27.17 -7.84 21.19
N VAL A 714 26.41 -7.95 20.11
CA VAL A 714 25.38 -6.99 19.69
C VAL A 714 24.15 -7.76 19.26
N TRP A 715 23.03 -7.52 19.93
CA TRP A 715 21.76 -8.17 19.62
C TRP A 715 20.58 -7.22 19.65
N VAL A 716 19.51 -7.63 18.98
CA VAL A 716 18.22 -6.94 18.90
C VAL A 716 17.21 -7.75 19.70
N ALA A 717 16.47 -7.10 20.59
CA ALA A 717 15.32 -7.67 21.29
C ALA A 717 14.03 -7.34 20.52
N PHE A 718 13.17 -8.35 20.34
CA PHE A 718 11.85 -8.22 19.76
C PHE A 718 10.82 -8.62 20.81
N GLU A 719 10.08 -7.66 21.33
CA GLU A 719 9.08 -7.83 22.38
C GLU A 719 7.69 -7.89 21.76
N PHE A 720 7.17 -9.09 21.57
CA PHE A 720 5.85 -9.34 21.00
C PHE A 720 4.77 -9.33 22.08
N PRO A 721 3.51 -8.98 21.76
CA PRO A 721 2.38 -9.49 22.52
C PRO A 721 2.47 -11.02 22.62
N PRO A 722 1.91 -11.66 23.67
CA PRO A 722 1.93 -13.11 23.80
C PRO A 722 1.34 -13.80 22.56
N PHE A 723 1.93 -14.91 22.15
CA PHE A 723 1.47 -15.74 21.02
C PHE A 723 1.76 -17.22 21.29
N VAL A 724 1.11 -18.11 20.51
CA VAL A 724 1.29 -19.57 20.62
C VAL A 724 2.66 -19.94 20.06
N ALA A 725 3.52 -20.52 20.91
CA ALA A 725 4.84 -20.99 20.51
C ALA A 725 4.76 -22.27 19.67
N ARG A 726 5.81 -22.52 18.87
CA ARG A 726 5.94 -23.78 18.11
C ARG A 726 6.07 -24.98 19.06
N VAL A 727 5.37 -26.07 18.72
CA VAL A 727 5.45 -27.34 19.44
C VAL A 727 6.31 -28.33 18.65
N THR A 728 7.31 -28.94 19.30
CA THR A 728 8.26 -29.87 18.67
C THR A 728 7.87 -31.35 18.76
N THR A 729 6.79 -31.68 19.46
CA THR A 729 6.43 -33.07 19.79
C THR A 729 4.99 -33.40 19.44
N GLN A 730 4.76 -33.79 18.18
CA GLN A 730 3.68 -34.71 17.83
C GLN A 730 4.04 -35.40 16.50
N THR A 731 4.53 -36.63 16.56
CA THR A 731 4.64 -37.50 15.39
C THR A 731 3.24 -37.94 15.01
N THR A 732 2.59 -37.22 14.10
CA THR A 732 1.33 -37.66 13.49
C THR A 732 1.61 -38.13 12.07
N ALA A 733 2.08 -39.38 11.95
CA ALA A 733 2.09 -40.02 10.65
C ALA A 733 0.63 -40.11 10.15
N GLY A 734 0.31 -39.45 9.05
CA GLY A 734 -1.02 -39.49 8.42
C GLY A 734 -1.91 -38.25 8.64
N THR A 735 -1.46 -37.18 9.28
CA THR A 735 -2.25 -35.92 9.38
C THR A 735 -2.55 -35.35 7.99
N PRO A 736 -3.76 -34.80 7.76
CA PRO A 736 -4.08 -34.13 6.50
C PRO A 736 -3.17 -32.90 6.29
N ASP A 737 -2.67 -32.73 5.06
CA ASP A 737 -1.97 -31.51 4.67
C ASP A 737 -2.93 -30.31 4.65
N PRO A 738 -2.47 -29.07 4.85
CA PRO A 738 -3.30 -27.89 4.64
C PRO A 738 -3.96 -27.89 3.25
N GLY A 739 -5.25 -27.56 3.19
CA GLY A 739 -6.02 -27.69 1.96
C GLY A 739 -7.53 -27.64 2.17
N ARG A 740 -8.29 -28.05 1.15
CA ARG A 740 -9.75 -28.00 1.13
C ARG A 740 -10.33 -29.39 1.32
N TYR A 741 -11.20 -29.54 2.31
CA TYR A 741 -11.73 -30.82 2.75
C TYR A 741 -13.24 -30.78 2.97
N ARG A 742 -13.89 -31.92 2.78
CA ARG A 742 -15.15 -32.24 3.45
C ARG A 742 -14.82 -32.96 4.75
N LEU A 743 -15.47 -32.57 5.84
CA LEU A 743 -15.25 -33.16 7.16
C LEU A 743 -16.40 -34.12 7.46
N ILE A 744 -16.15 -35.42 7.33
CA ILE A 744 -17.18 -36.45 7.46
C ILE A 744 -17.09 -37.10 8.83
N ASN A 745 -18.16 -37.02 9.61
CA ASN A 745 -18.24 -37.76 10.86
C ASN A 745 -18.41 -39.26 10.58
N THR A 746 -17.59 -40.08 11.23
CA THR A 746 -17.65 -41.54 11.09
C THR A 746 -18.97 -42.14 11.57
N LYS A 747 -19.67 -41.47 12.50
CA LYS A 747 -21.01 -41.83 12.94
C LYS A 747 -22.02 -41.31 11.92
N GLY A 748 -22.58 -42.22 11.12
CA GLY A 748 -23.64 -41.92 10.16
C GLY A 748 -23.19 -41.34 8.82
N GLY A 749 -21.90 -41.02 8.63
CA GLY A 749 -21.38 -40.52 7.36
C GLY A 749 -21.87 -39.12 6.99
N ALA A 750 -22.19 -38.30 8.00
CA ALA A 750 -22.69 -36.94 7.84
C ALA A 750 -21.54 -35.93 7.76
N SER A 751 -21.72 -34.88 6.96
CA SER A 751 -20.71 -33.83 6.73
C SER A 751 -20.90 -32.65 7.69
N ALA A 752 -19.82 -32.11 8.24
CA ALA A 752 -19.85 -30.89 9.04
C ALA A 752 -20.19 -29.67 8.20
N THR A 753 -21.08 -28.83 8.70
CA THR A 753 -21.54 -27.62 8.00
C THR A 753 -21.84 -26.50 8.99
N ILE A 754 -21.64 -25.25 8.55
CA ILE A 754 -22.25 -24.09 9.20
C ILE A 754 -23.71 -24.04 8.76
N LYS A 755 -24.63 -24.04 9.73
CA LYS A 755 -26.08 -24.16 9.47
C LYS A 755 -26.54 -23.13 8.43
N GLY A 756 -26.99 -23.63 7.28
CA GLY A 756 -27.49 -22.81 6.17
C GLY A 756 -26.42 -22.05 5.37
N GLY A 757 -25.13 -22.23 5.67
CA GLY A 757 -24.04 -21.46 5.06
C GLY A 757 -24.05 -19.99 5.48
N ASP A 758 -24.65 -19.68 6.63
CA ASP A 758 -24.74 -18.32 7.16
C ASP A 758 -23.40 -17.88 7.78
N SER A 759 -22.90 -16.71 7.37
CA SER A 759 -21.65 -16.12 7.87
C SER A 759 -21.84 -15.25 9.12
N THR A 760 -23.05 -15.21 9.68
CA THR A 760 -23.36 -14.51 10.92
C THR A 760 -22.63 -15.15 12.10
N ASP A 761 -21.93 -14.35 12.91
CA ASP A 761 -21.21 -14.84 14.09
C ASP A 761 -22.16 -15.55 15.07
N GLY A 762 -21.73 -16.70 15.60
CA GLY A 762 -22.55 -17.52 16.49
C GLY A 762 -23.45 -18.54 15.78
N THR A 763 -23.42 -18.60 14.45
CA THR A 763 -24.20 -19.60 13.69
C THR A 763 -23.75 -21.02 14.06
N PRO A 764 -24.63 -21.94 14.49
CA PRO A 764 -24.23 -23.27 14.92
C PRO A 764 -23.56 -24.11 13.82
N LEU A 765 -22.55 -24.89 14.23
CA LEU A 765 -22.05 -26.01 13.43
C LEU A 765 -22.94 -27.24 13.68
N VAL A 766 -23.32 -27.89 12.59
CA VAL A 766 -24.17 -29.09 12.61
C VAL A 766 -23.61 -30.13 11.64
N VAL A 767 -24.09 -31.37 11.74
CA VAL A 767 -23.86 -32.38 10.70
C VAL A 767 -25.09 -32.54 9.81
N VAL A 768 -24.88 -32.75 8.52
CA VAL A 768 -25.95 -33.03 7.54
C VAL A 768 -25.60 -34.29 6.72
N PRO A 769 -26.60 -35.10 6.29
CA PRO A 769 -26.32 -36.25 5.43
C PRO A 769 -25.52 -35.86 4.19
N SER A 770 -24.43 -36.59 3.90
CA SER A 770 -23.52 -36.25 2.79
C SER A 770 -24.23 -36.26 1.43
N GLY A 771 -23.96 -35.27 0.58
CA GLY A 771 -24.57 -35.12 -0.75
C GLY A 771 -24.27 -33.79 -1.46
N LEU A 772 -25.19 -33.33 -2.32
CA LEU A 772 -25.02 -32.13 -3.18
C LEU A 772 -24.85 -30.79 -2.42
N ASN A 773 -25.02 -30.78 -1.10
CA ASN A 773 -24.92 -29.58 -0.25
C ASN A 773 -23.73 -29.67 0.73
N ASP A 774 -22.76 -30.56 0.49
CA ASP A 774 -21.56 -30.67 1.33
C ASP A 774 -20.78 -29.35 1.28
N GLN A 775 -20.58 -28.74 2.44
CA GLN A 775 -19.74 -27.55 2.56
C GLN A 775 -18.26 -27.95 2.66
N THR A 776 -17.41 -27.12 2.07
CA THR A 776 -15.95 -27.32 2.07
C THR A 776 -15.29 -26.48 3.14
N TRP A 777 -14.41 -27.10 3.92
CA TRP A 777 -13.60 -26.47 4.94
C TRP A 777 -12.16 -26.32 4.45
N GLU A 778 -11.59 -25.15 4.67
CA GLU A 778 -10.17 -24.86 4.50
C GLU A 778 -9.46 -25.16 5.82
N LEU A 779 -8.53 -26.11 5.77
CA LEU A 779 -7.63 -26.46 6.86
C LEU A 779 -6.34 -25.69 6.66
N GLU A 780 -6.01 -24.78 7.58
CA GLU A 780 -4.80 -23.97 7.52
C GLU A 780 -3.94 -24.20 8.76
N ASN A 781 -2.61 -24.25 8.59
CA ASN A 781 -1.70 -24.25 9.74
C ASN A 781 -1.69 -22.88 10.40
N ILE A 782 -1.77 -22.86 11.73
CA ILE A 782 -1.49 -21.66 12.51
C ILE A 782 -0.04 -21.25 12.26
N THR A 783 0.19 -19.98 11.96
CA THR A 783 1.51 -19.44 11.67
C THR A 783 2.48 -19.74 12.82
N GLY A 784 3.60 -20.40 12.51
CA GLY A 784 4.60 -20.81 13.50
C GLY A 784 4.35 -22.19 14.13
N SER A 785 3.27 -22.88 13.76
CA SER A 785 2.99 -24.25 14.18
C SER A 785 2.92 -25.22 12.99
N GLU A 786 3.35 -26.45 13.21
CA GLU A 786 3.26 -27.54 12.22
C GLU A 786 2.08 -28.48 12.46
N PHE A 787 1.49 -28.46 13.66
CA PHE A 787 0.51 -29.45 14.11
C PHE A 787 -0.77 -28.83 14.68
N LEU A 788 -0.88 -27.50 14.62
CA LEU A 788 -2.06 -26.77 15.05
C LEU A 788 -2.68 -26.09 13.85
N TYR A 789 -4.00 -26.14 13.80
CA TYR A 789 -4.78 -25.79 12.63
C TYR A 789 -5.94 -24.88 12.97
N THR A 790 -6.34 -24.06 12.01
CA THR A 790 -7.66 -23.45 11.96
C THR A 790 -8.51 -24.17 10.92
N LEU A 791 -9.83 -24.12 11.11
CA LEU A 791 -10.81 -24.65 10.17
C LEU A 791 -11.74 -23.53 9.76
N LYS A 792 -11.73 -23.20 8.47
CA LYS A 792 -12.47 -22.06 7.91
C LYS A 792 -13.45 -22.51 6.83
N ASN A 793 -14.65 -21.95 6.86
CA ASN A 793 -15.67 -22.09 5.81
C ASN A 793 -16.06 -20.66 5.36
N VAL A 794 -17.34 -20.35 5.25
CA VAL A 794 -17.86 -18.97 5.25
C VAL A 794 -17.48 -18.21 6.54
N SER A 795 -17.09 -18.91 7.60
CA SER A 795 -16.55 -18.38 8.87
C SER A 795 -15.65 -19.43 9.55
N TYR A 796 -14.87 -19.07 10.57
CA TYR A 796 -14.04 -20.04 11.31
C TYR A 796 -14.89 -20.90 12.24
N ALA A 797 -14.53 -22.18 12.35
CA ALA A 797 -15.05 -23.04 13.40
C ALA A 797 -14.44 -22.64 14.75
N SER A 798 -15.29 -22.34 15.72
CA SER A 798 -14.91 -21.96 17.08
C SER A 798 -15.83 -22.63 18.10
N SER A 799 -15.33 -22.89 19.29
CA SER A 799 -16.19 -23.10 20.45
C SER A 799 -16.90 -21.82 20.82
N ASP A 800 -18.18 -21.93 21.20
CA ASP A 800 -18.88 -20.87 21.94
C ASP A 800 -18.28 -20.80 23.38
N TRP A 801 -18.49 -19.70 24.09
CA TRP A 801 -17.95 -19.50 25.45
C TRP A 801 -18.98 -19.91 26.52
N PRO A 802 -18.57 -20.56 27.64
CA PRO A 802 -17.22 -20.93 28.02
C PRO A 802 -16.75 -22.27 27.44
N ILE A 803 -15.43 -22.50 27.45
CA ILE A 803 -14.81 -23.75 27.01
C ILE A 803 -15.08 -24.86 28.05
N VAL A 804 -16.13 -25.66 27.82
CA VAL A 804 -16.54 -26.77 28.68
C VAL A 804 -17.10 -27.94 27.86
N SER A 805 -17.15 -29.14 28.44
CA SER A 805 -17.82 -30.29 27.81
C SER A 805 -19.32 -30.02 27.66
N GLY A 806 -19.88 -30.33 26.50
CA GLY A 806 -21.25 -30.03 26.08
C GLY A 806 -21.41 -28.69 25.35
N GLN A 807 -20.36 -27.88 25.25
CA GLN A 807 -20.44 -26.56 24.63
C GLN A 807 -20.59 -26.67 23.11
N ARG A 808 -21.45 -25.86 22.50
CA ARG A 808 -21.67 -25.87 21.05
C ARG A 808 -20.50 -25.27 20.29
N LEU A 809 -20.26 -25.77 19.09
CA LEU A 809 -19.41 -25.11 18.10
C LEU A 809 -20.22 -24.18 17.20
N ILE A 810 -19.60 -23.09 16.81
CA ILE A 810 -20.18 -21.99 16.05
C ILE A 810 -19.23 -21.52 14.93
N GLY A 811 -19.83 -20.96 13.88
CA GLY A 811 -19.14 -20.16 12.88
C GLY A 811 -18.95 -18.75 13.42
N THR A 812 -17.73 -18.22 13.33
CA THR A 812 -17.43 -16.85 13.75
C THR A 812 -16.32 -16.22 12.90
N ARG A 813 -16.39 -14.90 12.73
CA ARG A 813 -15.30 -14.05 12.22
C ARG A 813 -14.65 -13.22 13.35
N SER A 814 -15.23 -13.26 14.54
CA SER A 814 -14.73 -12.63 15.76
C SER A 814 -14.03 -13.69 16.62
N LEU A 815 -12.72 -13.84 16.42
CA LEU A 815 -11.91 -14.85 17.12
C LEU A 815 -11.52 -14.39 18.53
N ALA A 816 -11.38 -15.33 19.46
CA ALA A 816 -10.84 -15.06 20.78
C ALA A 816 -9.34 -14.74 20.69
N ALA A 817 -8.84 -13.89 21.60
CA ALA A 817 -7.41 -13.61 21.70
C ALA A 817 -6.61 -14.90 21.92
N LEU A 818 -5.40 -14.98 21.35
CA LEU A 818 -4.57 -16.20 21.32
C LEU A 818 -5.27 -17.40 20.65
N GLU A 819 -6.38 -17.17 19.95
CA GLU A 819 -7.13 -18.18 19.21
C GLU A 819 -7.61 -19.37 20.07
N VAL A 820 -7.80 -19.14 21.37
CA VAL A 820 -8.08 -20.19 22.38
C VAL A 820 -9.36 -20.98 22.15
N THR A 821 -10.27 -20.51 21.29
CA THR A 821 -11.53 -21.19 20.98
C THR A 821 -11.59 -21.78 19.57
N ASN A 822 -10.62 -21.48 18.70
CA ASN A 822 -10.69 -21.79 17.26
C ASN A 822 -9.42 -22.43 16.69
N SER A 823 -8.51 -22.83 17.59
CA SER A 823 -7.25 -23.49 17.25
C SER A 823 -7.31 -24.96 17.65
N TRP A 824 -6.97 -25.83 16.71
CA TRP A 824 -7.25 -27.26 16.79
C TRP A 824 -5.98 -28.10 16.60
N SER A 825 -5.84 -29.16 17.38
CA SER A 825 -4.85 -30.22 17.21
C SER A 825 -5.57 -31.45 16.64
N LEU A 826 -4.99 -32.06 15.59
CA LEU A 826 -5.54 -33.26 14.96
C LEU A 826 -4.87 -34.51 15.56
N VAL A 827 -5.63 -35.27 16.34
CA VAL A 827 -5.15 -36.51 16.98
C VAL A 827 -5.63 -37.69 16.15
N SER A 828 -4.71 -38.41 15.50
CA SER A 828 -5.03 -39.61 14.71
C SER A 828 -5.50 -40.74 15.64
N ASP A 829 -6.67 -41.30 15.33
CA ASP A 829 -7.18 -42.54 15.96
C ASP A 829 -6.74 -43.77 15.14
N ASP A 830 -6.76 -43.64 13.81
CA ASP A 830 -6.13 -44.54 12.85
C ASP A 830 -5.58 -43.76 11.63
N MET A 831 -5.14 -44.47 10.57
CA MET A 831 -4.56 -43.85 9.37
C MET A 831 -5.53 -42.95 8.57
N GLN A 832 -6.84 -42.95 8.86
CA GLN A 832 -7.86 -42.21 8.08
C GLN A 832 -8.81 -41.37 8.93
N THR A 833 -8.83 -41.56 10.26
CA THR A 833 -9.76 -40.90 11.17
C THR A 833 -9.01 -40.10 12.24
N PHE A 834 -9.55 -38.92 12.55
CA PHE A 834 -8.95 -37.96 13.45
C PHE A 834 -9.96 -37.45 14.47
N GLN A 835 -9.49 -37.18 15.68
CA GLN A 835 -10.17 -36.34 16.65
C GLN A 835 -9.68 -34.91 16.49
N ILE A 836 -10.62 -33.96 16.41
CA ILE A 836 -10.32 -32.53 16.31
C ILE A 836 -10.37 -31.96 17.74
N ARG A 837 -9.21 -31.82 18.38
CA ARG A 837 -9.06 -31.40 19.78
C ARG A 837 -8.81 -29.90 19.88
N LEU A 838 -9.49 -29.21 20.79
CA LEU A 838 -9.22 -27.81 21.09
C LEU A 838 -7.91 -27.68 21.88
N ILE A 839 -7.03 -26.75 21.48
CA ILE A 839 -5.73 -26.56 22.12
C ILE A 839 -5.85 -26.29 23.63
N ASP A 840 -4.85 -26.75 24.40
CA ASP A 840 -4.74 -26.63 25.85
C ASP A 840 -5.90 -27.28 26.63
N THR A 841 -6.66 -28.17 25.97
CA THR A 841 -7.75 -28.94 26.58
C THR A 841 -7.75 -30.40 26.12
N ASP A 842 -8.54 -31.22 26.81
CA ASP A 842 -8.91 -32.59 26.39
C ASP A 842 -10.30 -32.63 25.73
N LEU A 843 -10.77 -31.51 25.18
CA LEU A 843 -12.08 -31.40 24.55
C LEU A 843 -11.96 -31.57 23.03
N VAL A 844 -12.77 -32.47 22.48
CA VAL A 844 -12.80 -32.80 21.05
C VAL A 844 -14.16 -32.51 20.42
N TRP A 845 -14.19 -32.30 19.11
CA TRP A 845 -15.44 -32.23 18.35
C TRP A 845 -16.23 -33.53 18.48
N SER A 846 -17.51 -33.44 18.81
CA SER A 846 -18.45 -34.56 18.92
C SER A 846 -19.82 -34.17 18.38
N VAL A 847 -20.61 -35.16 17.96
CA VAL A 847 -21.98 -34.95 17.47
C VAL A 847 -22.97 -35.38 18.56
N ASP A 848 -23.84 -34.45 18.97
CA ASP A 848 -24.89 -34.71 19.95
C ASP A 848 -26.12 -35.42 19.33
N SER A 849 -27.19 -35.59 20.11
CA SER A 849 -28.42 -36.25 19.65
C SER A 849 -29.27 -35.40 18.70
N ASP A 850 -29.00 -34.10 18.61
CA ASP A 850 -29.73 -33.12 17.81
C ASP A 850 -28.92 -32.72 16.56
N ASP A 851 -27.93 -33.54 16.19
CA ASP A 851 -26.99 -33.33 15.07
C ASP A 851 -26.15 -32.05 15.18
N ASN A 852 -26.02 -31.44 16.36
CA ASN A 852 -25.10 -30.33 16.57
C ASN A 852 -23.68 -30.83 16.80
N ILE A 853 -22.70 -30.04 16.38
CA ILE A 853 -21.31 -30.26 16.71
C ILE A 853 -21.00 -29.52 18.03
N ILE A 854 -20.52 -30.27 19.01
CA ILE A 854 -20.21 -29.80 20.37
C ILE A 854 -18.78 -30.18 20.77
N LEU A 855 -18.26 -29.56 21.83
CA LEU A 855 -17.09 -30.03 22.56
C LEU A 855 -17.48 -31.14 23.52
N ALA A 856 -16.71 -32.23 23.56
CA ALA A 856 -16.88 -33.31 24.53
C ALA A 856 -15.52 -33.78 25.05
N GLN A 857 -15.47 -34.35 26.26
CA GLN A 857 -14.25 -35.01 26.73
C GLN A 857 -13.89 -36.19 25.82
N THR A 858 -12.60 -36.33 25.53
CA THR A 858 -12.08 -37.49 24.78
C THR A 858 -12.55 -38.80 25.40
N GLY A 859 -13.15 -39.69 24.59
CA GLY A 859 -13.65 -41.00 25.01
C GLY A 859 -15.02 -40.98 25.72
N ALA A 860 -15.69 -39.83 25.83
CA ALA A 860 -17.00 -39.71 26.50
C ALA A 860 -18.20 -40.24 25.69
N GLY A 861 -18.03 -40.62 24.42
CA GLY A 861 -19.13 -41.15 23.58
C GLY A 861 -18.76 -41.39 22.11
N GLU A 862 -19.71 -41.90 21.33
CA GLU A 862 -19.57 -42.10 19.88
C GLU A 862 -19.62 -40.76 19.11
N GLY A 863 -19.07 -40.71 17.90
CA GLY A 863 -19.16 -39.53 17.01
C GLY A 863 -18.05 -38.50 17.19
N GLN A 864 -16.91 -38.88 17.79
CA GLN A 864 -15.73 -38.02 17.97
C GLN A 864 -14.71 -38.11 16.83
N ASN A 865 -14.89 -39.07 15.91
CA ASN A 865 -13.93 -39.38 14.86
C ASN A 865 -14.39 -38.82 13.51
N TRP A 866 -13.48 -38.12 12.84
CA TRP A 866 -13.71 -37.38 11.61
C TRP A 866 -12.76 -37.82 10.50
N VAL A 867 -13.28 -37.89 9.28
CA VAL A 867 -12.50 -38.15 8.06
C VAL A 867 -12.37 -36.85 7.27
N PHE A 868 -11.16 -36.55 6.83
CA PHE A 868 -10.84 -35.40 5.99
C PHE A 868 -10.81 -35.86 4.53
N GLU A 869 -11.91 -35.65 3.81
CA GLU A 869 -12.01 -36.02 2.39
C GLU A 869 -11.59 -34.85 1.52
N SER A 870 -10.44 -34.97 0.85
CA SER A 870 -9.89 -33.91 0.01
C SER A 870 -10.82 -33.54 -1.15
N VAL A 871 -11.01 -32.25 -1.38
CA VAL A 871 -11.75 -31.71 -2.51
C VAL A 871 -10.71 -31.21 -3.51
N ASN A 872 -10.51 -31.97 -4.60
CA ASN A 872 -9.63 -31.52 -5.68
C ASN A 872 -10.15 -30.17 -6.21
N ASN A 873 -9.26 -29.18 -6.30
CA ASN A 873 -9.55 -27.92 -7.00
C ASN A 873 -9.85 -28.26 -8.47
N VAL A 874 -11.12 -28.18 -8.87
CA VAL A 874 -11.52 -28.08 -10.28
C VAL A 874 -11.33 -26.65 -10.73
#